data_AF-A0A4Q0I4F3-F1
#
_entry.id   AF-A0A4Q0I4F3-F1
#
_cell.length_a   1.000
_cell.length_b   1.000
_cell.length_c   1.000
_cell.angle_alpha   90.00
_cell.angle_beta   90.00
_cell.angle_gamma   90.00
#
_symmetry.space_group_name_H-M   'P 1'
#
loop_
_entity.id
_entity.type
_entity.pdbx_description
1 polymer ?
#
loop_
_entity_poly.entity_id
_entity_poly.type
_entity_poly.pdbx_seq_one_letter_code
_entity_poly.pdbx_strand_id
1 'polypeptide(L)'
;MKKFHNKQLQNIICSIIAIVMIFGVIATVAYAEVVAPDAFQKVVLQVISLTEEQRTDFVDDVLDKISTSNYKDYVDDAKAILGLSMSDSDMEKALASYANYPNTYKSDLKNLIKVFGLRTKPYNTASFKDIEKRINYGITGNSDDSRGFKLFVEIFKAIRTFNMSPVFYDGSDDVYKIDIKVEGNNTLKNEIDALISSIESLKSRGIEDFNGFTDYIENEINTNSYAQIYALKAFLKDELGTSAYEGTLPEPSEIDPLQKVILSVLGLPQQSRKSFVENVLVKLTPSNYTEYVYTAKRILGATISDAEMKAALKVYAGYAADYRAQIEGMILGFDLSAVKIDTTGYADLAAEINLEVTGDASDVTGTKFVVGMLNYLSTFTGPMVFDGAADSYKVDFNVPNNNTMKRHLDGLIKLIKSLEDRGVTDFESFLAVAEDIVNDNDNIQIYNFKKQLHDLYGNSVYSGTLPYPSAAPTPVPTPTPTSTSGGGSGGSGGSGGSGGGSASTPTPPPTPTPTSEVVEPSPSEVPAAPFNDIAGHWAEQFIAKLAARNIVSGYPDGSVKPDAEITRAEMAVITVKAAGLEPVENVSLKFDDADQIPAWAAGYVQAGVEAGIIAGYEDNTFRPSRNITREEMVVLAIKAYGYEVSENPELSFVDASEIGDWSKAFVAKAVELGFVVGYPDNTFKPKKNVTRAEAFTVLVKGIEAKEAAAAEEVVAEEAAETGEAADTAEATEETSAESGSEEASQD
;
A
#
# COMPACT_ATOMS: atom_id res chain seq x y z
N MET A 1 -10.01 -32.60 -30.83
CA MET A 1 -9.80 -32.22 -32.26
C MET A 1 -10.80 -32.88 -33.23
N LYS A 2 -10.48 -33.93 -34.01
CA LYS A 2 -11.31 -34.47 -35.13
C LYS A 2 -12.77 -34.93 -34.80
N LYS A 3 -13.20 -34.92 -33.54
CA LYS A 3 -14.59 -35.22 -33.13
C LYS A 3 -15.50 -33.99 -33.00
N PHE A 4 -14.93 -32.79 -32.83
CA PHE A 4 -15.70 -31.56 -32.65
C PHE A 4 -16.00 -30.92 -34.01
N HIS A 5 -17.29 -30.77 -34.31
CA HIS A 5 -17.77 -30.24 -35.60
C HIS A 5 -18.01 -28.72 -35.59
N ASN A 6 -17.86 -28.06 -34.44
CA ASN A 6 -18.04 -26.62 -34.30
C ASN A 6 -16.68 -25.91 -34.25
N LYS A 7 -16.41 -25.05 -35.23
CA LYS A 7 -15.15 -24.32 -35.38
C LYS A 7 -14.91 -23.28 -34.27
N GLN A 8 -15.97 -22.70 -33.71
CA GLN A 8 -15.85 -21.90 -32.47
C GLN A 8 -15.41 -22.79 -31.32
N LEU A 9 -16.12 -23.90 -31.04
CA LEU A 9 -15.77 -24.82 -29.95
C LEU A 9 -14.33 -25.33 -30.07
N GLN A 10 -13.83 -25.51 -31.28
CA GLN A 10 -12.45 -25.91 -31.54
C GLN A 10 -11.46 -24.78 -31.20
N ASN A 11 -11.72 -23.54 -31.61
CA ASN A 11 -10.90 -22.38 -31.22
C ASN A 11 -10.97 -22.12 -29.69
N ILE A 12 -12.12 -22.33 -29.07
CA ILE A 12 -12.37 -22.18 -27.63
C ILE A 12 -11.56 -23.20 -26.84
N ILE A 13 -11.65 -24.48 -27.22
CA ILE A 13 -10.81 -25.53 -26.64
C ILE A 13 -9.33 -25.21 -26.86
N CYS A 14 -8.93 -24.63 -28.00
CA CYS A 14 -7.55 -24.13 -28.17
C CYS A 14 -7.19 -22.98 -27.20
N SER A 15 -8.09 -22.03 -26.93
CA SER A 15 -7.87 -20.94 -25.95
C SER A 15 -7.83 -21.43 -24.50
N ILE A 16 -8.53 -22.52 -24.17
CA ILE A 16 -8.44 -23.16 -22.84
C ILE A 16 -7.19 -24.03 -22.74
N ILE A 17 -6.88 -24.78 -23.81
CA ILE A 17 -5.64 -25.55 -23.91
C ILE A 17 -4.43 -24.62 -23.80
N ALA A 18 -4.55 -23.43 -24.39
CA ALA A 18 -3.58 -22.36 -24.30
C ALA A 18 -3.35 -21.88 -22.87
N ILE A 19 -4.43 -21.46 -22.21
CA ILE A 19 -4.45 -20.96 -20.84
C ILE A 19 -3.76 -21.93 -19.87
N VAL A 20 -4.06 -23.23 -20.00
CA VAL A 20 -3.48 -24.22 -19.10
C VAL A 20 -2.08 -24.66 -19.56
N MET A 21 -1.78 -24.70 -20.87
CA MET A 21 -0.38 -24.84 -21.31
C MET A 21 0.46 -23.71 -20.73
N ILE A 22 -0.01 -22.47 -20.80
CA ILE A 22 0.60 -21.29 -20.17
C ILE A 22 0.75 -21.52 -18.65
N PHE A 23 -0.28 -21.97 -17.91
CA PHE A 23 -0.13 -22.31 -16.49
C PHE A 23 0.95 -23.35 -16.19
N GLY A 24 1.02 -24.46 -16.95
CA GLY A 24 2.01 -25.50 -16.68
C GLY A 24 3.42 -25.13 -17.08
N VAL A 25 3.49 -24.27 -18.08
CA VAL A 25 4.65 -23.48 -18.47
C VAL A 25 4.92 -22.36 -17.46
N ILE A 26 4.24 -22.21 -16.33
CA ILE A 26 4.50 -21.09 -15.42
C ILE A 26 4.61 -21.51 -13.93
N ALA A 27 3.79 -22.46 -13.46
CA ALA A 27 3.70 -22.90 -12.07
C ALA A 27 4.93 -23.66 -11.48
N THR A 28 6.10 -23.56 -12.11
CA THR A 28 7.37 -24.11 -11.62
C THR A 28 7.97 -23.27 -10.49
N VAL A 29 7.58 -23.66 -9.27
CA VAL A 29 8.21 -23.38 -7.97
C VAL A 29 7.84 -22.05 -7.28
N ALA A 30 6.88 -22.17 -6.36
CA ALA A 30 7.00 -21.56 -5.04
C ALA A 30 7.74 -22.54 -4.12
N TYR A 31 8.76 -22.08 -3.39
CA TYR A 31 9.51 -22.79 -2.35
C TYR A 31 10.11 -24.19 -2.64
N ALA A 32 11.20 -24.20 -3.42
CA ALA A 32 12.37 -25.03 -3.14
C ALA A 32 13.63 -24.31 -3.68
N GLU A 33 14.77 -24.46 -3.00
CA GLU A 33 16.04 -23.90 -3.50
C GLU A 33 16.35 -24.44 -4.92
N VAL A 34 16.52 -23.53 -5.87
CA VAL A 34 17.11 -23.78 -7.20
C VAL A 34 16.32 -24.74 -8.11
N VAL A 35 15.15 -24.32 -8.59
CA VAL A 35 14.72 -24.63 -9.98
C VAL A 35 14.22 -23.35 -10.64
N ALA A 36 14.99 -22.82 -11.59
CA ALA A 36 14.55 -21.71 -12.41
C ALA A 36 13.43 -22.16 -13.37
N PRO A 37 12.57 -21.23 -13.86
CA PRO A 37 11.61 -21.54 -14.91
C PRO A 37 12.30 -22.23 -16.10
N ASP A 38 11.70 -23.30 -16.66
CA ASP A 38 12.15 -23.84 -17.96
C ASP A 38 12.18 -22.70 -18.97
N ALA A 39 13.22 -22.61 -19.78
CA ALA A 39 13.48 -21.35 -20.45
C ALA A 39 12.39 -20.98 -21.49
N PHE A 40 11.67 -21.98 -22.02
CA PHE A 40 10.53 -21.75 -22.91
C PHE A 40 9.36 -21.03 -22.21
N GLN A 41 9.31 -21.08 -20.88
CA GLN A 41 8.30 -20.44 -20.04
C GLN A 41 8.40 -18.92 -20.04
N LYS A 42 9.62 -18.44 -19.81
CA LYS A 42 9.94 -17.01 -19.88
C LYS A 42 9.67 -16.46 -21.28
N VAL A 43 9.96 -17.25 -22.32
CA VAL A 43 9.59 -16.93 -23.69
C VAL A 43 8.08 -16.79 -23.83
N VAL A 44 7.27 -17.78 -23.45
CA VAL A 44 5.81 -17.69 -23.60
C VAL A 44 5.22 -16.50 -22.83
N LEU A 45 5.64 -16.25 -21.58
CA LEU A 45 5.25 -15.07 -20.79
C LEU A 45 5.60 -13.74 -21.46
N GLN A 46 6.78 -13.66 -22.09
CA GLN A 46 7.21 -12.50 -22.84
C GLN A 46 6.36 -12.34 -24.11
N VAL A 47 6.19 -13.41 -24.89
CA VAL A 47 5.41 -13.40 -26.14
C VAL A 47 3.97 -12.96 -25.89
N ILE A 48 3.25 -13.51 -24.91
CA ILE A 48 1.84 -13.14 -24.67
C ILE A 48 1.67 -11.69 -24.18
N SER A 49 2.75 -11.00 -23.79
CA SER A 49 2.74 -9.57 -23.46
C SER A 49 3.00 -8.65 -24.66
N LEU A 50 3.38 -9.19 -25.82
CA LEU A 50 3.59 -8.45 -27.07
C LEU A 50 2.28 -8.11 -27.81
N THR A 51 2.36 -7.25 -28.82
CA THR A 51 1.22 -6.96 -29.73
C THR A 51 0.84 -8.18 -30.59
N GLU A 52 -0.38 -8.20 -31.13
CA GLU A 52 -0.83 -9.30 -32.00
C GLU A 52 0.05 -9.50 -33.25
N GLU A 53 0.57 -8.40 -33.81
CA GLU A 53 1.56 -8.40 -34.89
C GLU A 53 2.85 -9.09 -34.45
N GLN A 54 3.49 -8.63 -33.37
CA GLN A 54 4.73 -9.22 -32.85
C GLN A 54 4.57 -10.70 -32.43
N ARG A 55 3.41 -11.11 -31.90
CA ARG A 55 3.12 -12.52 -31.60
C ARG A 55 2.96 -13.36 -32.87
N THR A 56 2.39 -12.75 -33.92
CA THR A 56 2.28 -13.37 -35.25
C THR A 56 3.66 -13.55 -35.87
N ASP A 57 4.50 -12.52 -35.85
CA ASP A 57 5.89 -12.56 -36.30
C ASP A 57 6.69 -13.61 -35.54
N PHE A 58 6.58 -13.66 -34.19
CA PHE A 58 7.27 -14.68 -33.40
C PHE A 58 6.88 -16.11 -33.81
N VAL A 59 5.61 -16.34 -34.16
CA VAL A 59 5.16 -17.65 -34.62
C VAL A 59 5.65 -17.95 -36.03
N ASP A 60 5.46 -17.03 -36.98
CA ASP A 60 5.72 -17.28 -38.39
C ASP A 60 7.21 -17.23 -38.73
N ASP A 61 7.98 -16.35 -38.08
CA ASP A 61 9.40 -16.19 -38.34
C ASP A 61 10.33 -17.07 -37.48
N VAL A 62 9.89 -17.49 -36.28
CA VAL A 62 10.65 -18.39 -35.40
C VAL A 62 9.99 -19.77 -35.30
N LEU A 63 8.83 -19.88 -34.65
CA LEU A 63 8.28 -21.18 -34.24
C LEU A 63 7.88 -22.10 -35.41
N ASP A 64 7.48 -21.54 -36.56
CA ASP A 64 7.17 -22.28 -37.79
C ASP A 64 8.41 -22.88 -38.47
N LYS A 65 9.59 -22.30 -38.25
CA LYS A 65 10.84 -22.65 -38.96
C LYS A 65 11.80 -23.52 -38.15
N ILE A 66 11.62 -23.61 -36.82
CA ILE A 66 12.50 -24.40 -35.94
C ILE A 66 12.20 -25.90 -35.90
N SER A 67 13.28 -26.66 -35.81
CA SER A 67 13.38 -28.10 -35.71
C SER A 67 14.52 -28.47 -34.76
N THR A 68 14.63 -29.75 -34.39
CA THR A 68 15.68 -30.24 -33.48
C THR A 68 17.11 -30.07 -34.02
N SER A 69 17.29 -29.73 -35.31
CA SER A 69 18.59 -29.52 -35.94
C SER A 69 18.97 -28.06 -36.21
N ASN A 70 18.05 -27.10 -36.15
CA ASN A 70 18.29 -25.69 -36.52
C ASN A 70 17.77 -24.64 -35.50
N TYR A 71 17.24 -25.04 -34.35
CA TYR A 71 16.67 -24.11 -33.36
C TYR A 71 17.64 -23.01 -32.89
N LYS A 72 18.96 -23.27 -32.93
CA LYS A 72 20.01 -22.31 -32.57
C LYS A 72 20.09 -21.12 -33.53
N ASP A 73 19.78 -21.34 -34.80
CA ASP A 73 19.91 -20.34 -35.86
C ASP A 73 18.88 -19.20 -35.70
N TYR A 74 17.84 -19.40 -34.89
CA TYR A 74 16.73 -18.47 -34.66
C TYR A 74 16.77 -17.78 -33.29
N VAL A 75 17.85 -17.93 -32.52
CA VAL A 75 17.99 -17.28 -31.20
C VAL A 75 18.00 -15.75 -31.34
N ASP A 76 18.69 -15.22 -32.35
CA ASP A 76 18.76 -13.77 -32.59
C ASP A 76 17.42 -13.22 -33.11
N ASP A 77 16.76 -13.90 -34.05
CA ASP A 77 15.42 -13.53 -34.55
C ASP A 77 14.39 -13.51 -33.41
N ALA A 78 14.39 -14.54 -32.55
CA ALA A 78 13.53 -14.61 -31.37
C ALA A 78 13.75 -13.42 -30.41
N LYS A 79 15.01 -13.07 -30.13
CA LYS A 79 15.35 -11.93 -29.26
C LYS A 79 15.02 -10.58 -29.89
N ALA A 80 15.12 -10.44 -31.21
CA ALA A 80 14.75 -9.22 -31.92
C ALA A 80 13.25 -8.91 -31.78
N ILE A 81 12.41 -9.94 -31.82
CA ILE A 81 10.95 -9.81 -31.68
C ILE A 81 10.53 -9.61 -30.20
N LEU A 82 11.18 -10.32 -29.27
CA LEU A 82 10.81 -10.33 -27.84
C LEU A 82 11.32 -9.14 -27.01
N GLY A 83 12.28 -8.39 -27.54
CA GLY A 83 13.12 -7.50 -26.76
C GLY A 83 14.17 -8.28 -25.95
N LEU A 84 15.27 -7.61 -25.60
CA LEU A 84 16.50 -8.24 -25.07
C LEU A 84 16.42 -8.72 -23.59
N SER A 85 15.25 -9.15 -23.11
CA SER A 85 15.00 -9.53 -21.72
C SER A 85 15.50 -10.92 -21.31
N MET A 86 16.06 -11.71 -22.24
CA MET A 86 16.53 -13.08 -22.01
C MET A 86 17.97 -13.30 -22.47
N SER A 87 18.70 -14.14 -21.73
CA SER A 87 20.04 -14.59 -22.10
C SER A 87 20.01 -15.53 -23.30
N ASP A 88 21.07 -15.55 -24.11
CA ASP A 88 21.20 -16.46 -25.27
C ASP A 88 21.09 -17.93 -24.84
N SER A 89 21.64 -18.28 -23.67
CA SER A 89 21.57 -19.64 -23.13
C SER A 89 20.15 -20.04 -22.76
N ASP A 90 19.32 -19.11 -22.29
CA ASP A 90 17.94 -19.40 -21.95
C ASP A 90 17.07 -19.41 -23.22
N MET A 91 17.27 -18.47 -24.15
CA MET A 91 16.59 -18.52 -25.45
C MET A 91 16.94 -19.80 -26.23
N GLU A 92 18.19 -20.25 -26.20
CA GLU A 92 18.59 -21.51 -26.84
C GLU A 92 17.87 -22.72 -26.20
N LYS A 93 17.84 -22.82 -24.87
CA LYS A 93 17.09 -23.87 -24.15
C LYS A 93 15.59 -23.82 -24.49
N ALA A 94 15.03 -22.62 -24.57
CA ALA A 94 13.62 -22.40 -24.89
C ALA A 94 13.25 -22.98 -26.26
N LEU A 95 13.99 -22.57 -27.30
CA LEU A 95 13.76 -23.04 -28.66
C LEU A 95 14.10 -24.54 -28.80
N ALA A 96 15.08 -25.06 -28.04
CA ALA A 96 15.37 -26.49 -27.96
C ALA A 96 14.21 -27.31 -27.34
N SER A 97 13.62 -26.84 -26.24
CA SER A 97 12.44 -27.46 -25.61
C SER A 97 11.28 -27.52 -26.61
N TYR A 98 10.89 -26.38 -27.22
CA TYR A 98 9.84 -26.35 -28.24
C TYR A 98 10.16 -27.26 -29.43
N ALA A 99 11.40 -27.27 -29.92
CA ALA A 99 11.80 -28.07 -31.08
C ALA A 99 11.55 -29.57 -30.88
N ASN A 100 11.58 -30.07 -29.65
CA ASN A 100 11.29 -31.47 -29.29
C ASN A 100 9.79 -31.78 -29.11
N TYR A 101 8.89 -30.79 -29.08
CA TYR A 101 7.46 -31.04 -28.89
C TYR A 101 6.84 -31.81 -30.08
N PRO A 102 5.92 -32.76 -29.83
CA PRO A 102 5.15 -33.41 -30.88
C PRO A 102 4.36 -32.41 -31.74
N ASN A 103 4.26 -32.68 -33.05
CA ASN A 103 3.68 -31.76 -34.04
C ASN A 103 2.24 -31.34 -33.75
N THR A 104 1.46 -32.15 -33.03
CA THR A 104 0.11 -31.79 -32.56
C THR A 104 0.16 -30.61 -31.60
N TYR A 105 0.96 -30.70 -30.53
CA TYR A 105 1.09 -29.63 -29.54
C TYR A 105 1.70 -28.35 -30.15
N LYS A 106 2.69 -28.49 -31.05
CA LYS A 106 3.26 -27.35 -31.79
C LYS A 106 2.21 -26.57 -32.58
N SER A 107 1.27 -27.26 -33.23
CA SER A 107 0.21 -26.63 -34.01
C SER A 107 -0.75 -25.83 -33.14
N ASP A 108 -1.12 -26.38 -31.98
CA ASP A 108 -2.08 -25.75 -31.07
C ASP A 108 -1.44 -24.56 -30.33
N LEU A 109 -0.20 -24.72 -29.85
CA LEU A 109 0.61 -23.70 -29.18
C LEU A 109 0.91 -22.48 -30.07
N LYS A 110 1.08 -22.67 -31.38
CA LYS A 110 1.27 -21.55 -32.33
C LYS A 110 -0.01 -20.76 -32.56
N ASN A 111 -1.13 -21.45 -32.77
CA ASN A 111 -2.44 -20.79 -32.91
C ASN A 111 -2.82 -20.03 -31.64
N LEU A 112 -2.52 -20.61 -30.47
CA LEU A 112 -2.56 -19.93 -29.18
C LEU A 112 -1.83 -18.59 -29.24
N ILE A 113 -0.52 -18.62 -29.52
CA ILE A 113 0.35 -17.45 -29.32
C ILE A 113 -0.15 -16.26 -30.11
N LYS A 114 -0.65 -16.46 -31.34
CA LYS A 114 -1.26 -15.38 -32.13
C LYS A 114 -2.51 -14.81 -31.45
N VAL A 115 -3.42 -15.66 -30.99
CA VAL A 115 -4.76 -15.27 -30.53
C VAL A 115 -4.80 -14.75 -29.09
N PHE A 116 -4.05 -15.33 -28.16
CA PHE A 116 -4.06 -14.92 -26.75
C PHE A 116 -2.98 -13.87 -26.47
N GLY A 117 -3.39 -12.73 -25.92
CA GLY A 117 -2.50 -11.69 -25.44
C GLY A 117 -3.00 -11.11 -24.12
N LEU A 118 -2.06 -10.68 -23.28
CA LEU A 118 -2.38 -10.00 -22.03
C LEU A 118 -2.84 -8.56 -22.27
N ARG A 119 -3.69 -8.06 -21.37
CA ARG A 119 -4.07 -6.64 -21.33
C ARG A 119 -2.82 -5.75 -21.21
N THR A 120 -2.67 -4.82 -22.16
CA THR A 120 -1.55 -3.87 -22.19
C THR A 120 -1.57 -2.96 -20.97
N LYS A 121 -2.72 -2.30 -20.71
CA LYS A 121 -2.94 -1.45 -19.52
C LYS A 121 -2.88 -2.28 -18.23
N PRO A 122 -2.20 -1.79 -17.16
CA PRO A 122 -2.25 -2.43 -15.84
C PRO A 122 -3.67 -2.36 -15.24
N TYR A 123 -3.95 -3.26 -14.30
CA TYR A 123 -5.14 -3.19 -13.46
C TYR A 123 -4.90 -2.22 -12.29
N ASN A 124 -5.96 -1.64 -11.75
CA ASN A 124 -5.87 -0.91 -10.48
C ASN A 124 -6.03 -1.91 -9.33
N THR A 125 -4.91 -2.27 -8.72
CA THR A 125 -4.80 -3.30 -7.67
C THR A 125 -4.47 -2.71 -6.30
N ALA A 126 -4.48 -1.37 -6.16
CA ALA A 126 -3.98 -0.68 -4.97
C ALA A 126 -4.66 -1.13 -3.66
N SER A 127 -5.95 -1.49 -3.71
CA SER A 127 -6.73 -1.95 -2.56
C SER A 127 -6.57 -3.44 -2.23
N PHE A 128 -5.82 -4.21 -3.03
CA PHE A 128 -5.59 -5.65 -2.86
C PHE A 128 -4.19 -6.06 -3.35
N LYS A 129 -3.19 -5.23 -3.06
CA LYS A 129 -1.84 -5.33 -3.62
C LYS A 129 -1.11 -6.62 -3.23
N ASP A 130 -1.40 -7.20 -2.07
CA ASP A 130 -0.70 -8.41 -1.62
C ASP A 130 -1.33 -9.67 -2.18
N ILE A 131 -2.65 -9.66 -2.43
CA ILE A 131 -3.30 -10.62 -3.32
C ILE A 131 -2.68 -10.57 -4.72
N GLU A 132 -2.44 -9.37 -5.28
CA GLU A 132 -1.74 -9.24 -6.57
C GLU A 132 -0.35 -9.87 -6.51
N LYS A 133 0.47 -9.54 -5.50
CA LYS A 133 1.81 -10.12 -5.31
C LYS A 133 1.80 -11.64 -5.16
N ARG A 134 0.89 -12.21 -4.36
CA ARG A 134 0.78 -13.66 -4.15
C ARG A 134 0.37 -14.37 -5.44
N ILE A 135 -0.58 -13.82 -6.19
CA ILE A 135 -0.96 -14.35 -7.52
C ILE A 135 0.19 -14.18 -8.52
N ASN A 136 0.88 -13.02 -8.54
CA ASN A 136 2.06 -12.77 -9.38
C ASN A 136 3.15 -13.81 -9.09
N TYR A 137 3.42 -14.11 -7.81
CA TYR A 137 4.43 -15.07 -7.39
C TYR A 137 4.01 -16.52 -7.65
N GLY A 138 2.82 -16.94 -7.22
CA GLY A 138 2.31 -18.32 -7.41
C GLY A 138 2.14 -18.71 -8.89
N ILE A 139 2.01 -17.69 -9.75
CA ILE A 139 2.11 -17.81 -11.20
C ILE A 139 3.59 -17.67 -11.62
N THR A 140 4.14 -16.47 -11.76
CA THR A 140 5.43 -16.21 -12.46
C THR A 140 6.71 -16.62 -11.69
N GLY A 141 6.62 -16.92 -10.39
CA GLY A 141 7.77 -17.04 -9.50
C GLY A 141 8.36 -15.69 -9.04
N ASN A 142 7.71 -14.56 -9.36
CA ASN A 142 8.10 -13.21 -8.97
C ASN A 142 6.88 -12.39 -8.54
N SER A 143 6.88 -11.84 -7.31
CA SER A 143 5.78 -11.01 -6.79
C SER A 143 5.55 -9.73 -7.59
N ASP A 144 6.60 -9.21 -8.22
CA ASP A 144 6.60 -7.90 -8.88
C ASP A 144 6.28 -8.00 -10.38
N ASP A 145 6.18 -9.21 -10.93
CA ASP A 145 5.83 -9.44 -12.33
C ASP A 145 4.31 -9.48 -12.51
N SER A 146 3.72 -8.29 -12.65
CA SER A 146 2.27 -8.06 -12.89
C SER A 146 1.66 -8.85 -14.07
N ARG A 147 2.47 -9.50 -14.92
CA ARG A 147 1.95 -10.45 -15.92
C ARG A 147 1.24 -11.64 -15.28
N GLY A 148 1.58 -12.02 -14.06
CA GLY A 148 0.92 -13.11 -13.35
C GLY A 148 -0.55 -12.80 -13.04
N PHE A 149 -0.81 -11.68 -12.36
CA PHE A 149 -2.18 -11.25 -12.06
C PHE A 149 -2.96 -10.89 -13.33
N LYS A 150 -2.30 -10.27 -14.35
CA LYS A 150 -2.94 -10.06 -15.66
C LYS A 150 -3.40 -11.37 -16.31
N LEU A 151 -2.55 -12.39 -16.27
CA LEU A 151 -2.85 -13.71 -16.79
C LEU A 151 -4.01 -14.36 -16.02
N PHE A 152 -4.01 -14.30 -14.68
CA PHE A 152 -5.12 -14.75 -13.83
C PHE A 152 -6.47 -14.13 -14.27
N VAL A 153 -6.54 -12.80 -14.41
CA VAL A 153 -7.81 -12.13 -14.79
C VAL A 153 -8.28 -12.53 -16.19
N GLU A 154 -7.42 -12.50 -17.20
CA GLU A 154 -7.78 -12.86 -18.58
C GLU A 154 -8.20 -14.34 -18.71
N ILE A 155 -7.67 -15.21 -17.85
CA ILE A 155 -8.07 -16.62 -17.76
C ILE A 155 -9.51 -16.76 -17.26
N PHE A 156 -9.84 -16.12 -16.15
CA PHE A 156 -11.19 -16.19 -15.60
C PHE A 156 -12.21 -15.49 -16.50
N LYS A 157 -11.80 -14.48 -17.26
CA LYS A 157 -12.58 -13.86 -18.34
C LYS A 157 -12.88 -14.83 -19.48
N ALA A 158 -11.88 -15.61 -19.93
CA ALA A 158 -12.07 -16.65 -20.93
C ALA A 158 -12.96 -17.80 -20.43
N ILE A 159 -12.76 -18.28 -19.20
CA ILE A 159 -13.63 -19.29 -18.56
C ILE A 159 -15.07 -18.75 -18.48
N ARG A 160 -15.28 -17.52 -18.00
CA ARG A 160 -16.59 -16.90 -17.85
C ARG A 160 -17.34 -16.77 -19.18
N THR A 161 -16.63 -16.58 -20.29
CA THR A 161 -17.25 -16.48 -21.63
C THR A 161 -17.98 -17.78 -22.03
N PHE A 162 -17.59 -18.93 -21.47
CA PHE A 162 -18.15 -20.26 -21.80
C PHE A 162 -18.79 -21.00 -20.63
N ASN A 163 -18.61 -20.53 -19.39
CA ASN A 163 -19.41 -21.00 -18.27
C ASN A 163 -20.73 -20.21 -18.20
N MET A 164 -21.86 -20.91 -18.19
CA MET A 164 -23.16 -20.23 -18.03
C MET A 164 -23.42 -19.87 -16.56
N SER A 165 -22.90 -20.68 -15.63
CA SER A 165 -22.86 -20.38 -14.20
C SER A 165 -21.81 -19.31 -13.88
N PRO A 166 -21.93 -18.64 -12.72
CA PRO A 166 -20.84 -17.90 -12.10
C PRO A 166 -19.56 -18.75 -11.96
N VAL A 167 -18.44 -18.08 -11.69
CA VAL A 167 -17.14 -18.74 -11.47
C VAL A 167 -16.58 -18.43 -10.09
N PHE A 168 -16.93 -17.27 -9.55
CA PHE A 168 -16.57 -16.85 -8.20
C PHE A 168 -17.80 -16.83 -7.29
N TYR A 169 -17.59 -17.26 -6.06
CA TYR A 169 -18.62 -17.36 -5.04
C TYR A 169 -18.10 -16.77 -3.71
N ASP A 170 -19.00 -16.32 -2.85
CA ASP A 170 -18.67 -16.23 -1.42
C ASP A 170 -18.33 -17.62 -0.88
N GLY A 171 -17.37 -17.68 0.05
CA GLY A 171 -16.87 -18.94 0.59
C GLY A 171 -17.97 -19.73 1.30
N SER A 172 -18.04 -21.05 1.05
CA SER A 172 -19.18 -21.85 1.55
C SER A 172 -19.24 -21.99 3.08
N ASP A 173 -18.09 -21.89 3.76
CA ASP A 173 -17.99 -21.89 5.23
C ASP A 173 -17.76 -20.47 5.81
N ASP A 174 -17.17 -19.55 5.05
CA ASP A 174 -16.94 -18.14 5.42
C ASP A 174 -17.25 -17.23 4.24
N VAL A 175 -18.33 -16.46 4.37
CA VAL A 175 -18.85 -15.53 3.35
C VAL A 175 -17.84 -14.44 2.96
N TYR A 176 -16.87 -14.12 3.80
CA TYR A 176 -15.83 -13.15 3.48
C TYR A 176 -14.69 -13.74 2.64
N LYS A 177 -14.46 -15.07 2.66
CA LYS A 177 -13.54 -15.78 1.74
C LYS A 177 -14.14 -15.95 0.35
N ILE A 178 -13.32 -16.31 -0.63
CA ILE A 178 -13.73 -16.59 -2.01
C ILE A 178 -13.63 -18.09 -2.30
N ASP A 179 -14.65 -18.62 -2.97
CA ASP A 179 -14.65 -19.96 -3.60
C ASP A 179 -14.63 -19.78 -5.13
N ILE A 180 -13.93 -20.67 -5.86
CA ILE A 180 -13.75 -20.63 -7.31
C ILE A 180 -14.22 -21.96 -7.91
N LYS A 181 -15.32 -21.96 -8.66
CA LYS A 181 -15.97 -23.20 -9.13
C LYS A 181 -16.41 -23.09 -10.59
N VAL A 182 -16.16 -24.13 -11.39
CA VAL A 182 -16.68 -24.26 -12.76
C VAL A 182 -17.80 -25.29 -12.77
N GLU A 183 -19.00 -24.85 -12.37
CA GLU A 183 -20.19 -25.69 -12.33
C GLU A 183 -20.96 -25.71 -13.66
N GLY A 184 -21.68 -26.81 -13.92
CA GLY A 184 -22.60 -26.92 -15.06
C GLY A 184 -21.96 -27.21 -16.42
N ASN A 185 -20.64 -27.10 -16.57
CA ASN A 185 -19.93 -27.37 -17.83
C ASN A 185 -18.87 -28.48 -17.70
N ASN A 186 -19.32 -29.73 -17.51
CA ASN A 186 -18.45 -30.90 -17.37
C ASN A 186 -17.50 -31.12 -18.56
N THR A 187 -17.87 -30.69 -19.78
CA THR A 187 -16.98 -30.78 -20.95
C THR A 187 -15.79 -29.84 -20.80
N LEU A 188 -16.04 -28.59 -20.40
CA LEU A 188 -15.01 -27.61 -20.10
C LEU A 188 -14.09 -28.10 -18.98
N LYS A 189 -14.68 -28.54 -17.85
CA LYS A 189 -13.92 -29.03 -16.70
C LYS A 189 -13.00 -30.21 -17.07
N ASN A 190 -13.52 -31.23 -17.74
CA ASN A 190 -12.74 -32.41 -18.13
C ASN A 190 -11.55 -32.09 -19.06
N GLU A 191 -11.69 -31.11 -19.97
CA GLU A 191 -10.59 -30.69 -20.86
C GLU A 191 -9.53 -29.86 -20.09
N ILE A 192 -9.92 -29.11 -19.06
CA ILE A 192 -8.99 -28.42 -18.13
C ILE A 192 -8.28 -29.44 -17.23
N ASP A 193 -9.01 -30.35 -16.60
CA ASP A 193 -8.48 -31.40 -15.71
C ASP A 193 -7.42 -32.25 -16.43
N ALA A 194 -7.73 -32.73 -17.63
CA ALA A 194 -6.82 -33.56 -18.44
C ALA A 194 -5.51 -32.84 -18.80
N LEU A 195 -5.52 -31.51 -18.80
CA LEU A 195 -4.39 -30.68 -19.17
C LEU A 195 -3.55 -30.27 -17.96
N ILE A 196 -4.18 -29.98 -16.81
CA ILE A 196 -3.48 -29.86 -15.51
C ILE A 196 -2.75 -31.18 -15.20
N SER A 197 -3.42 -32.32 -15.37
CA SER A 197 -2.82 -33.66 -15.30
C SER A 197 -1.65 -33.90 -16.28
N SER A 198 -1.46 -33.08 -17.32
CA SER A 198 -0.33 -33.23 -18.25
C SER A 198 0.93 -32.48 -17.81
N ILE A 199 0.83 -31.69 -16.74
CA ILE A 199 1.86 -30.74 -16.32
C ILE A 199 2.62 -31.31 -15.12
N GLU A 200 3.86 -31.71 -15.35
CA GLU A 200 4.70 -32.36 -14.33
C GLU A 200 5.05 -31.42 -13.15
N SER A 201 5.12 -30.10 -13.37
CA SER A 201 5.33 -29.12 -12.29
C SER A 201 4.14 -29.04 -11.34
N LEU A 202 2.90 -29.02 -11.83
CA LEU A 202 1.69 -29.03 -11.02
C LEU A 202 1.51 -30.38 -10.30
N LYS A 203 1.72 -31.50 -10.99
CA LYS A 203 1.79 -32.84 -10.36
C LYS A 203 2.78 -32.93 -9.22
N SER A 204 3.98 -32.37 -9.38
CA SER A 204 4.99 -32.34 -8.31
C SER A 204 4.57 -31.54 -7.07
N ARG A 205 3.58 -30.65 -7.22
CA ARG A 205 2.92 -29.87 -6.16
C ARG A 205 1.63 -30.53 -5.64
N GLY A 206 1.25 -31.72 -6.14
CA GLY A 206 -0.02 -32.38 -5.83
C GLY A 206 -1.25 -31.83 -6.57
N ILE A 207 -1.05 -30.92 -7.52
CA ILE A 207 -2.13 -30.30 -8.31
C ILE A 207 -2.32 -31.12 -9.59
N GLU A 208 -3.31 -32.01 -9.59
CA GLU A 208 -3.56 -32.95 -10.71
C GLU A 208 -4.77 -32.58 -11.59
N ASP A 209 -5.69 -31.74 -11.10
CA ASP A 209 -6.90 -31.34 -11.81
C ASP A 209 -7.29 -29.86 -11.53
N PHE A 210 -8.40 -29.39 -12.12
CA PHE A 210 -8.84 -28.01 -11.94
C PHE A 210 -9.24 -27.67 -10.50
N ASN A 211 -9.73 -28.64 -9.74
CA ASN A 211 -10.11 -28.40 -8.35
C ASN A 211 -8.85 -28.18 -7.51
N GLY A 212 -7.85 -29.07 -7.63
CA GLY A 212 -6.57 -28.86 -6.95
C GLY A 212 -5.86 -27.54 -7.32
N PHE A 213 -6.15 -27.00 -8.53
CA PHE A 213 -5.68 -25.68 -8.93
C PHE A 213 -6.50 -24.53 -8.30
N THR A 214 -7.83 -24.63 -8.26
CA THR A 214 -8.67 -23.63 -7.59
C THR A 214 -8.40 -23.63 -6.09
N ASP A 215 -8.30 -24.79 -5.45
CA ASP A 215 -7.94 -24.95 -4.03
C ASP A 215 -6.61 -24.24 -3.70
N TYR A 216 -5.61 -24.34 -4.58
CA TYR A 216 -4.33 -23.64 -4.42
C TYR A 216 -4.48 -22.12 -4.49
N ILE A 217 -5.18 -21.60 -5.50
CA ILE A 217 -5.38 -20.15 -5.68
C ILE A 217 -6.31 -19.57 -4.62
N GLU A 218 -7.35 -20.29 -4.22
CA GLU A 218 -8.22 -19.97 -3.10
C GLU A 218 -7.40 -19.85 -1.83
N ASN A 219 -6.48 -20.78 -1.54
CA ASN A 219 -5.60 -20.67 -0.38
C ASN A 219 -4.68 -19.42 -0.45
N GLU A 220 -4.08 -19.14 -1.61
CA GLU A 220 -3.24 -17.93 -1.80
C GLU A 220 -4.04 -16.62 -1.68
N ILE A 221 -5.34 -16.61 -2.00
CA ILE A 221 -6.22 -15.45 -1.84
C ILE A 221 -6.75 -15.35 -0.41
N ASN A 222 -7.23 -16.46 0.14
CA ASN A 222 -7.96 -16.53 1.41
C ASN A 222 -7.05 -16.41 2.64
N THR A 223 -5.73 -16.52 2.50
CA THR A 223 -4.76 -16.14 3.53
C THR A 223 -4.65 -14.62 3.73
N ASN A 224 -5.12 -13.80 2.79
CA ASN A 224 -5.09 -12.34 2.92
C ASN A 224 -6.27 -11.82 3.75
N SER A 225 -6.20 -10.54 4.12
CA SER A 225 -7.22 -9.87 4.90
C SER A 225 -8.54 -9.73 4.15
N TYR A 226 -9.65 -9.72 4.89
CA TYR A 226 -10.98 -9.60 4.29
C TYR A 226 -11.19 -8.34 3.44
N ALA A 227 -10.53 -7.21 3.74
CA ALA A 227 -10.64 -6.01 2.91
C ALA A 227 -9.95 -6.18 1.56
N GLN A 228 -8.78 -6.84 1.49
CA GLN A 228 -8.18 -7.18 0.21
C GLN A 228 -9.05 -8.19 -0.55
N ILE A 229 -9.61 -9.20 0.13
CA ILE A 229 -10.50 -10.18 -0.51
C ILE A 229 -11.78 -9.50 -1.01
N TYR A 230 -12.41 -8.62 -0.24
CA TYR A 230 -13.56 -7.81 -0.67
C TYR A 230 -13.22 -6.93 -1.87
N ALA A 231 -12.09 -6.23 -1.83
CA ALA A 231 -11.67 -5.37 -2.93
C ALA A 231 -11.37 -6.18 -4.21
N LEU A 232 -10.75 -7.36 -4.09
CA LEU A 232 -10.58 -8.32 -5.18
C LEU A 232 -11.95 -8.80 -5.70
N LYS A 233 -12.86 -9.24 -4.83
CA LYS A 233 -14.20 -9.73 -5.20
C LYS A 233 -15.00 -8.64 -5.95
N ALA A 234 -14.96 -7.40 -5.45
CA ALA A 234 -15.57 -6.24 -6.10
C ALA A 234 -14.94 -5.95 -7.47
N PHE A 235 -13.61 -5.97 -7.57
CA PHE A 235 -12.87 -5.84 -8.83
C PHE A 235 -13.23 -6.95 -9.83
N LEU A 236 -13.28 -8.22 -9.40
CA LEU A 236 -13.64 -9.36 -10.25
C LEU A 236 -15.08 -9.24 -10.76
N LYS A 237 -16.01 -8.78 -9.91
CA LYS A 237 -17.41 -8.53 -10.26
C LYS A 237 -17.57 -7.40 -11.28
N ASP A 238 -16.69 -6.39 -11.26
CA ASP A 238 -16.65 -5.30 -12.25
C ASP A 238 -16.01 -5.75 -13.57
N GLU A 239 -14.76 -6.22 -13.52
CA GLU A 239 -13.95 -6.55 -14.71
C GLU A 239 -14.45 -7.80 -15.48
N LEU A 240 -15.10 -8.75 -14.79
CA LEU A 240 -15.68 -9.96 -15.40
C LEU A 240 -17.21 -9.90 -15.53
N GLY A 241 -17.83 -8.83 -15.03
CA GLY A 241 -19.27 -8.59 -15.03
C GLY A 241 -20.02 -9.28 -13.90
N THR A 242 -21.17 -8.70 -13.51
CA THR A 242 -21.95 -9.08 -12.33
C THR A 242 -22.40 -10.54 -12.29
N SER A 243 -22.51 -11.20 -13.44
CA SER A 243 -22.89 -12.61 -13.56
C SER A 243 -21.71 -13.59 -13.45
N ALA A 244 -20.48 -13.10 -13.23
CA ALA A 244 -19.31 -13.93 -12.90
C ALA A 244 -19.21 -14.26 -11.41
N TYR A 245 -19.92 -13.51 -10.57
CA TYR A 245 -19.88 -13.57 -9.11
C TYR A 245 -21.26 -13.89 -8.53
N GLU A 246 -21.35 -14.81 -7.57
CA GLU A 246 -22.58 -15.10 -6.81
C GLU A 246 -22.32 -15.09 -5.29
N GLY A 247 -22.99 -14.17 -4.59
CA GLY A 247 -22.78 -13.95 -3.17
C GLY A 247 -23.43 -12.64 -2.69
N THR A 248 -23.37 -12.39 -1.38
CA THR A 248 -23.78 -11.13 -0.75
C THR A 248 -22.71 -10.04 -0.86
N LEU A 249 -21.44 -10.40 -1.03
CA LEU A 249 -20.29 -9.47 -1.06
C LEU A 249 -20.27 -8.54 0.18
N PRO A 250 -20.17 -9.11 1.40
CA PRO A 250 -20.29 -8.34 2.64
C PRO A 250 -19.09 -7.41 2.83
N GLU A 251 -19.35 -6.16 3.23
CA GLU A 251 -18.30 -5.16 3.39
C GLU A 251 -17.54 -5.35 4.71
N PRO A 252 -16.21 -5.55 4.71
CA PRO A 252 -15.44 -5.79 5.94
C PRO A 252 -15.42 -4.63 6.95
N SER A 253 -15.94 -3.46 6.57
CA SER A 253 -16.16 -2.32 7.45
C SER A 253 -17.37 -2.50 8.38
N GLU A 254 -18.23 -3.50 8.13
CA GLU A 254 -19.31 -3.95 9.03
C GLU A 254 -18.76 -4.70 10.27
N ILE A 255 -17.73 -4.12 10.89
CA ILE A 255 -17.08 -4.58 12.12
C ILE A 255 -18.14 -4.73 13.22
N ASP A 256 -18.10 -5.84 13.96
CA ASP A 256 -19.03 -6.08 15.06
C ASP A 256 -19.09 -4.87 16.01
N PRO A 257 -20.30 -4.33 16.29
CA PRO A 257 -20.41 -3.13 17.10
C PRO A 257 -19.84 -3.26 18.52
N LEU A 258 -19.82 -4.45 19.12
CA LEU A 258 -19.22 -4.67 20.43
C LEU A 258 -17.70 -4.63 20.35
N GLN A 259 -17.07 -5.23 19.33
CA GLN A 259 -15.64 -5.06 19.07
C GLN A 259 -15.27 -3.58 18.95
N LYS A 260 -16.00 -2.82 18.11
CA LYS A 260 -15.76 -1.38 17.89
C LYS A 260 -15.87 -0.57 19.18
N VAL A 261 -16.85 -0.88 20.03
CA VAL A 261 -16.99 -0.29 21.37
C VAL A 261 -15.82 -0.66 22.27
N ILE A 262 -15.44 -1.94 22.35
CA ILE A 262 -14.36 -2.40 23.26
C ILE A 262 -13.02 -1.76 22.89
N LEU A 263 -12.63 -1.79 21.61
CA LEU A 263 -11.38 -1.16 21.15
C LEU A 263 -11.37 0.35 21.42
N SER A 264 -12.49 1.04 21.15
CA SER A 264 -12.65 2.46 21.45
C SER A 264 -12.51 2.76 22.95
N VAL A 265 -13.08 1.93 23.82
CA VAL A 265 -12.94 2.08 25.28
C VAL A 265 -11.48 1.85 25.70
N LEU A 266 -10.81 0.81 25.20
CA LEU A 266 -9.42 0.49 25.55
C LEU A 266 -8.43 1.62 25.18
N GLY A 267 -8.74 2.43 24.16
CA GLY A 267 -8.00 3.64 23.80
C GLY A 267 -8.19 4.83 24.73
N LEU A 268 -9.13 4.79 25.68
CA LEU A 268 -9.39 5.89 26.61
C LEU A 268 -8.44 5.91 27.82
N PRO A 269 -8.21 7.10 28.42
CA PRO A 269 -7.54 7.21 29.73
C PRO A 269 -8.23 6.36 30.80
N GLN A 270 -7.45 5.81 31.73
CA GLN A 270 -7.92 4.89 32.78
C GLN A 270 -9.19 5.36 33.52
N GLN A 271 -9.31 6.65 33.83
CA GLN A 271 -10.48 7.21 34.53
C GLN A 271 -11.76 7.15 33.69
N SER A 272 -11.66 7.32 32.36
CA SER A 272 -12.79 7.19 31.44
C SER A 272 -13.16 5.72 31.23
N ARG A 273 -12.18 4.81 31.12
CA ARG A 273 -12.42 3.35 31.11
C ARG A 273 -13.16 2.89 32.36
N LYS A 274 -12.71 3.34 33.53
CA LYS A 274 -13.39 3.11 34.82
C LYS A 274 -14.81 3.66 34.83
N SER A 275 -15.01 4.91 34.37
CA SER A 275 -16.34 5.51 34.26
C SER A 275 -17.26 4.71 33.34
N PHE A 276 -16.74 4.18 32.22
CA PHE A 276 -17.51 3.33 31.30
C PHE A 276 -17.96 2.03 31.98
N VAL A 277 -17.05 1.31 32.65
CA VAL A 277 -17.38 0.09 33.38
C VAL A 277 -18.42 0.36 34.48
N GLU A 278 -18.16 1.32 35.37
CA GLU A 278 -19.00 1.59 36.54
C GLU A 278 -20.36 2.23 36.21
N ASN A 279 -20.45 3.03 35.14
CA ASN A 279 -21.67 3.76 34.78
C ASN A 279 -22.45 3.20 33.59
N VAL A 280 -21.85 2.29 32.81
CA VAL A 280 -22.50 1.59 31.71
C VAL A 280 -22.52 0.09 32.03
N LEU A 281 -21.39 -0.60 31.87
CA LEU A 281 -21.36 -2.06 31.75
C LEU A 281 -21.93 -2.82 32.96
N VAL A 282 -21.52 -2.44 34.18
CA VAL A 282 -21.96 -3.07 35.44
C VAL A 282 -23.47 -2.91 35.67
N LYS A 283 -24.11 -1.90 35.07
CA LYS A 283 -25.54 -1.58 35.23
C LYS A 283 -26.44 -2.16 34.14
N LEU A 284 -25.85 -2.77 33.10
CA LEU A 284 -26.59 -3.34 31.97
C LEU A 284 -27.33 -4.64 32.33
N THR A 285 -28.56 -4.72 31.83
CA THR A 285 -29.38 -5.92 31.75
C THR A 285 -29.98 -6.04 30.34
N PRO A 286 -30.45 -7.24 29.93
CA PRO A 286 -31.17 -7.41 28.66
C PRO A 286 -32.42 -6.53 28.49
N SER A 287 -32.93 -5.93 29.57
CA SER A 287 -34.14 -5.09 29.56
C SER A 287 -33.89 -3.58 29.59
N ASN A 288 -32.68 -3.11 29.91
CA ASN A 288 -32.39 -1.68 30.09
C ASN A 288 -31.30 -1.11 29.16
N TYR A 289 -30.66 -1.93 28.33
CA TYR A 289 -29.46 -1.54 27.56
C TYR A 289 -29.63 -0.29 26.69
N THR A 290 -30.84 -0.01 26.21
CA THR A 290 -31.16 1.21 25.44
C THR A 290 -31.02 2.51 26.24
N GLU A 291 -31.23 2.47 27.56
CA GLU A 291 -31.13 3.65 28.44
C GLU A 291 -29.68 4.13 28.57
N TYR A 292 -28.71 3.24 28.34
CA TYR A 292 -27.28 3.50 28.54
C TYR A 292 -26.55 3.98 27.28
N VAL A 293 -27.18 3.94 26.11
CA VAL A 293 -26.57 4.35 24.82
C VAL A 293 -26.00 5.78 24.88
N TYR A 294 -26.80 6.74 25.38
CA TYR A 294 -26.35 8.13 25.52
C TYR A 294 -25.17 8.27 26.51
N THR A 295 -25.24 7.57 27.64
CA THR A 295 -24.18 7.60 28.68
C THR A 295 -22.88 7.00 28.15
N ALA A 296 -22.96 5.89 27.41
CA ALA A 296 -21.82 5.23 26.79
C ALA A 296 -21.13 6.14 25.76
N LYS A 297 -21.89 6.69 24.80
CA LYS A 297 -21.36 7.63 23.80
C LYS A 297 -20.74 8.89 24.42
N ARG A 298 -21.35 9.44 25.47
CA ARG A 298 -20.82 10.61 26.18
C ARG A 298 -19.47 10.34 26.87
N ILE A 299 -19.19 9.09 27.27
CA ILE A 299 -17.91 8.70 27.88
C ILE A 299 -16.84 8.42 26.81
N LEU A 300 -17.24 7.88 25.66
CA LEU A 300 -16.35 7.57 24.54
C LEU A 300 -15.94 8.79 23.69
N GLY A 301 -16.79 9.81 23.63
CA GLY A 301 -16.78 10.73 22.49
C GLY A 301 -17.62 10.17 21.35
N ALA A 302 -18.10 11.03 20.45
CA ALA A 302 -19.19 10.70 19.54
C ALA A 302 -18.80 9.86 18.29
N THR A 303 -17.85 8.95 18.41
CA THR A 303 -17.25 8.17 17.29
C THR A 303 -18.08 6.97 16.81
N ILE A 304 -19.13 6.58 17.54
CA ILE A 304 -19.96 5.39 17.23
C ILE A 304 -21.43 5.83 17.09
N SER A 305 -22.15 5.31 16.10
CA SER A 305 -23.56 5.64 15.88
C SER A 305 -24.48 5.10 17.00
N ASP A 306 -25.70 5.63 17.10
CA ASP A 306 -26.68 5.15 18.09
C ASP A 306 -27.12 3.71 17.80
N ALA A 307 -27.14 3.30 16.53
CA ALA A 307 -27.47 1.94 16.10
C ALA A 307 -26.38 0.94 16.51
N GLU A 308 -25.12 1.22 16.17
CA GLU A 308 -23.97 0.39 16.57
C GLU A 308 -23.87 0.30 18.10
N MET A 309 -23.91 1.44 18.80
CA MET A 309 -23.84 1.44 20.27
C MET A 309 -24.98 0.61 20.88
N LYS A 310 -26.21 0.76 20.39
CA LYS A 310 -27.36 -0.03 20.85
C LYS A 310 -27.18 -1.52 20.58
N ALA A 311 -26.63 -1.91 19.44
CA ALA A 311 -26.30 -3.30 19.12
C ALA A 311 -25.23 -3.86 20.06
N ALA A 312 -24.13 -3.13 20.25
CA ALA A 312 -23.04 -3.48 21.16
C ALA A 312 -23.52 -3.73 22.61
N LEU A 313 -24.26 -2.77 23.18
CA LEU A 313 -24.77 -2.89 24.55
C LEU A 313 -25.81 -4.02 24.68
N LYS A 314 -26.57 -4.32 23.62
CA LYS A 314 -27.51 -5.46 23.58
C LYS A 314 -26.77 -6.80 23.62
N VAL A 315 -25.73 -6.96 22.80
CA VAL A 315 -24.90 -8.19 22.77
C VAL A 315 -24.23 -8.39 24.13
N TYR A 316 -23.55 -7.36 24.64
CA TYR A 316 -22.91 -7.40 25.95
C TYR A 316 -23.90 -7.79 27.07
N ALA A 317 -25.08 -7.17 27.10
CA ALA A 317 -26.08 -7.45 28.13
C ALA A 317 -26.63 -8.89 28.10
N GLY A 318 -26.53 -9.58 26.96
CA GLY A 318 -26.89 -10.99 26.80
C GLY A 318 -25.87 -11.98 27.36
N TYR A 319 -24.64 -11.55 27.66
CA TYR A 319 -23.59 -12.42 28.17
C TYR A 319 -23.77 -12.83 29.65
N ALA A 320 -23.29 -14.04 29.95
CA ALA A 320 -23.22 -14.56 31.31
C ALA A 320 -22.37 -13.65 32.23
N ALA A 321 -22.73 -13.58 33.51
CA ALA A 321 -22.16 -12.60 34.44
C ALA A 321 -20.66 -12.79 34.71
N ASP A 322 -20.19 -14.03 34.66
CA ASP A 322 -18.77 -14.42 34.75
C ASP A 322 -17.97 -14.04 33.50
N TYR A 323 -18.58 -14.09 32.31
CA TYR A 323 -17.95 -13.58 31.08
C TYR A 323 -17.90 -12.05 31.08
N ARG A 324 -19.00 -11.37 31.46
CA ARG A 324 -19.04 -9.91 31.62
C ARG A 324 -17.97 -9.39 32.59
N ALA A 325 -17.80 -10.02 33.75
CA ALA A 325 -16.77 -9.65 34.71
C ALA A 325 -15.33 -9.76 34.15
N GLN A 326 -15.08 -10.66 33.20
CA GLN A 326 -13.78 -10.77 32.52
C GLN A 326 -13.56 -9.61 31.53
N ILE A 327 -14.60 -9.23 30.78
CA ILE A 327 -14.57 -8.06 29.88
C ILE A 327 -14.33 -6.77 30.68
N GLU A 328 -15.03 -6.59 31.80
CA GLU A 328 -14.86 -5.45 32.70
C GLU A 328 -13.44 -5.40 33.28
N GLY A 329 -12.89 -6.55 33.69
CA GLY A 329 -11.50 -6.67 34.14
C GLY A 329 -10.48 -6.30 33.07
N MET A 330 -10.67 -6.75 31.83
CA MET A 330 -9.83 -6.39 30.68
C MET A 330 -9.85 -4.89 30.43
N ILE A 331 -11.05 -4.30 30.33
CA ILE A 331 -11.25 -2.87 30.07
C ILE A 331 -10.53 -2.00 31.11
N LEU A 332 -10.40 -2.46 32.35
CA LEU A 332 -9.66 -1.75 33.40
C LEU A 332 -8.14 -2.03 33.34
N GLY A 333 -7.74 -3.27 33.10
CA GLY A 333 -6.34 -3.71 33.15
C GLY A 333 -5.49 -3.37 31.91
N PHE A 334 -6.10 -3.33 30.73
CA PHE A 334 -5.40 -3.23 29.45
C PHE A 334 -5.49 -1.80 28.88
N ASP A 335 -4.39 -1.06 28.87
CA ASP A 335 -4.34 0.37 28.51
C ASP A 335 -3.68 0.60 27.14
N LEU A 336 -4.48 0.88 26.11
CA LEU A 336 -3.95 1.24 24.78
C LEU A 336 -3.61 2.72 24.64
N SER A 337 -4.11 3.59 25.52
CA SER A 337 -3.79 5.02 25.53
C SER A 337 -2.31 5.30 25.90
N ALA A 338 -1.74 4.40 26.72
CA ALA A 338 -0.34 4.39 27.10
C ALA A 338 0.60 3.88 26.00
N VAL A 339 0.12 3.08 25.05
CA VAL A 339 0.96 2.48 23.98
C VAL A 339 1.36 3.55 22.97
N LYS A 340 2.67 3.80 22.84
CA LYS A 340 3.25 4.75 21.89
C LYS A 340 3.98 3.97 20.79
N ILE A 341 3.36 3.85 19.63
CA ILE A 341 3.97 3.24 18.44
C ILE A 341 4.34 4.31 17.43
N ASP A 342 5.49 4.15 16.78
CA ASP A 342 5.86 4.79 15.53
C ASP A 342 5.95 3.69 14.48
N THR A 343 5.05 3.72 13.51
CA THR A 343 4.92 2.70 12.45
C THR A 343 5.67 3.08 11.18
N THR A 344 6.35 4.23 11.14
CA THR A 344 6.94 4.80 9.91
C THR A 344 7.92 3.84 9.22
N GLY A 345 8.68 3.05 10.00
CA GLY A 345 9.63 2.07 9.45
C GLY A 345 9.02 0.71 9.05
N TYR A 346 7.75 0.45 9.37
CA TYR A 346 7.07 -0.81 9.12
C TYR A 346 5.60 -0.57 8.74
N ALA A 347 5.37 0.37 7.83
CA ALA A 347 4.05 0.93 7.57
C ALA A 347 3.07 -0.08 6.94
N ASP A 348 3.54 -0.97 6.06
CA ASP A 348 2.69 -1.99 5.44
C ASP A 348 2.36 -3.09 6.46
N LEU A 349 3.36 -3.59 7.20
CA LEU A 349 3.15 -4.52 8.31
C LEU A 349 2.19 -3.95 9.38
N ALA A 350 2.31 -2.66 9.71
CA ALA A 350 1.39 -2.00 10.63
C ALA A 350 -0.03 -1.89 10.02
N ALA A 351 -0.15 -1.62 8.72
CA ALA A 351 -1.42 -1.59 8.02
C ALA A 351 -2.11 -2.96 8.01
N GLU A 352 -1.36 -4.04 7.78
CA GLU A 352 -1.84 -5.42 7.89
C GLU A 352 -2.31 -5.74 9.31
N ILE A 353 -1.51 -5.43 10.35
CA ILE A 353 -1.91 -5.65 11.75
C ILE A 353 -3.13 -4.80 12.15
N ASN A 354 -3.21 -3.55 11.69
CA ASN A 354 -4.36 -2.68 11.93
C ASN A 354 -5.63 -3.28 11.33
N LEU A 355 -5.54 -3.68 10.06
CA LEU A 355 -6.61 -4.32 9.31
C LEU A 355 -7.02 -5.68 9.92
N GLU A 356 -6.06 -6.39 10.49
CA GLU A 356 -6.29 -7.67 11.15
C GLU A 356 -7.11 -7.48 12.44
N VAL A 357 -6.75 -6.51 13.29
CA VAL A 357 -7.41 -6.35 14.60
C VAL A 357 -8.63 -5.43 14.57
N THR A 358 -8.70 -4.48 13.64
CA THR A 358 -9.75 -3.44 13.63
C THR A 358 -10.70 -3.54 12.43
N GLY A 359 -10.29 -4.13 11.31
CA GLY A 359 -11.00 -4.03 10.03
C GLY A 359 -10.64 -2.79 9.19
N ASP A 360 -9.81 -1.87 9.71
CA ASP A 360 -9.32 -0.67 9.03
C ASP A 360 -7.78 -0.63 9.05
N ALA A 361 -7.15 -0.61 7.88
CA ALA A 361 -5.68 -0.55 7.76
C ALA A 361 -5.07 0.74 8.35
N SER A 362 -5.85 1.82 8.40
CA SER A 362 -5.44 3.12 8.94
C SER A 362 -5.67 3.26 10.45
N ASP A 363 -6.49 2.40 11.08
CA ASP A 363 -6.71 2.43 12.52
C ASP A 363 -5.56 1.78 13.29
N VAL A 364 -4.58 2.62 13.62
CA VAL A 364 -3.42 2.32 14.48
C VAL A 364 -3.76 1.69 15.84
N THR A 365 -5.03 1.65 16.24
CA THR A 365 -5.51 0.92 17.41
C THR A 365 -5.21 -0.58 17.31
N GLY A 366 -5.19 -1.18 16.12
CA GLY A 366 -4.84 -2.59 15.93
C GLY A 366 -3.38 -2.89 16.24
N THR A 367 -2.45 -2.12 15.68
CA THR A 367 -1.02 -2.25 16.04
C THR A 367 -0.79 -1.93 17.52
N LYS A 368 -1.49 -0.95 18.11
CA LYS A 368 -1.43 -0.70 19.56
C LYS A 368 -1.93 -1.89 20.37
N PHE A 369 -2.98 -2.57 19.90
CA PHE A 369 -3.53 -3.76 20.55
C PHE A 369 -2.50 -4.89 20.58
N VAL A 370 -1.89 -5.25 19.44
CA VAL A 370 -0.87 -6.31 19.38
C VAL A 370 0.36 -5.94 20.22
N VAL A 371 0.94 -4.76 20.02
CA VAL A 371 2.13 -4.30 20.76
C VAL A 371 1.85 -4.19 22.27
N GLY A 372 0.67 -3.67 22.63
CA GLY A 372 0.19 -3.60 24.01
C GLY A 372 0.01 -4.98 24.63
N MET A 373 -0.50 -5.95 23.87
CA MET A 373 -0.71 -7.33 24.33
C MET A 373 0.62 -8.03 24.61
N LEU A 374 1.60 -7.92 23.68
CA LEU A 374 2.95 -8.44 23.87
C LEU A 374 3.62 -7.86 25.13
N ASN A 375 3.47 -6.55 25.37
CA ASN A 375 3.97 -5.90 26.59
C ASN A 375 3.20 -6.30 27.86
N TYR A 376 1.88 -6.41 27.82
CA TYR A 376 1.10 -6.84 28.98
C TYR A 376 1.49 -8.25 29.41
N LEU A 377 1.61 -9.17 28.45
CA LEU A 377 1.95 -10.57 28.68
C LEU A 377 3.37 -10.75 29.20
N SER A 378 4.33 -9.97 28.69
CA SER A 378 5.72 -10.13 29.09
C SER A 378 5.97 -9.91 30.57
N THR A 379 5.11 -9.12 31.24
CA THR A 379 5.15 -8.93 32.69
C THR A 379 4.89 -10.22 33.50
N PHE A 380 4.32 -11.26 32.87
CA PHE A 380 4.00 -12.55 33.48
C PHE A 380 4.89 -13.70 32.98
N THR A 381 5.36 -13.65 31.73
CA THR A 381 6.05 -14.77 31.05
C THR A 381 7.52 -14.49 30.71
N GLY A 382 7.99 -13.24 30.81
CA GLY A 382 9.25 -12.81 30.22
C GLY A 382 9.08 -12.46 28.72
N PRO A 383 10.15 -12.47 27.92
CA PRO A 383 10.08 -12.06 26.51
C PRO A 383 9.02 -12.83 25.73
N MET A 384 8.26 -12.09 24.92
CA MET A 384 7.19 -12.61 24.07
C MET A 384 7.63 -12.81 22.64
N VAL A 385 8.67 -12.10 22.19
CA VAL A 385 9.19 -12.14 20.81
C VAL A 385 10.66 -12.50 20.82
N PHE A 386 11.04 -13.44 19.96
CA PHE A 386 12.41 -13.90 19.75
C PHE A 386 12.81 -13.74 18.28
N ASP A 387 14.10 -13.86 17.98
CA ASP A 387 14.54 -14.08 16.61
C ASP A 387 14.24 -15.53 16.20
N GLY A 388 13.80 -15.72 14.96
CA GLY A 388 13.39 -17.01 14.43
C GLY A 388 14.49 -18.06 14.50
N ALA A 389 14.16 -19.25 14.99
CA ALA A 389 15.15 -20.31 15.21
C ALA A 389 15.91 -20.77 13.94
N ALA A 390 15.30 -20.60 12.76
CA ALA A 390 15.91 -20.92 11.45
C ALA A 390 16.40 -19.67 10.68
N ASP A 391 15.73 -18.52 10.84
CA ASP A 391 16.11 -17.25 10.24
C ASP A 391 15.98 -16.12 11.27
N SER A 392 17.13 -15.53 11.63
CA SER A 392 17.19 -14.44 12.61
C SER A 392 16.47 -13.16 12.17
N TYR A 393 16.13 -12.99 10.88
CA TYR A 393 15.30 -11.87 10.44
C TYR A 393 13.82 -12.07 10.83
N LYS A 394 13.31 -13.31 10.81
CA LYS A 394 11.94 -13.67 11.21
C LYS A 394 11.74 -13.64 12.73
N VAL A 395 10.50 -13.64 13.20
CA VAL A 395 10.12 -13.72 14.62
C VAL A 395 9.61 -15.11 14.98
N ASP A 396 9.91 -15.55 16.21
CA ASP A 396 9.17 -16.61 16.91
C ASP A 396 8.44 -15.98 18.11
N PHE A 397 7.16 -16.28 18.31
CA PHE A 397 6.36 -15.82 19.44
C PHE A 397 6.21 -16.87 20.55
N ASN A 398 6.27 -16.41 21.80
CA ASN A 398 6.25 -17.27 22.97
C ASN A 398 4.83 -17.56 23.46
N VAL A 399 4.48 -18.84 23.59
CA VAL A 399 3.18 -19.26 24.15
C VAL A 399 3.26 -19.35 25.69
N PRO A 400 2.43 -18.58 26.43
CA PRO A 400 2.39 -18.64 27.90
C PRO A 400 2.05 -20.02 28.45
N ASN A 401 3.00 -20.66 29.16
CA ASN A 401 2.75 -21.91 29.89
C ASN A 401 1.97 -21.68 31.21
N ASN A 402 0.77 -21.10 31.11
CA ASN A 402 -0.13 -20.81 32.22
C ASN A 402 -1.59 -20.95 31.79
N ASN A 403 -2.19 -22.11 32.10
CA ASN A 403 -3.57 -22.46 31.73
C ASN A 403 -4.66 -21.50 32.25
N THR A 404 -4.39 -20.73 33.32
CA THR A 404 -5.34 -19.72 33.82
C THR A 404 -5.22 -18.44 33.01
N MET A 405 -3.99 -17.99 32.72
CA MET A 405 -3.77 -16.84 31.84
C MET A 405 -4.29 -17.13 30.43
N LYS A 406 -3.96 -18.28 29.83
CA LYS A 406 -4.45 -18.69 28.51
C LYS A 406 -5.98 -18.57 28.43
N ARG A 407 -6.73 -19.15 29.38
CA ARG A 407 -8.20 -19.05 29.40
C ARG A 407 -8.72 -17.61 29.44
N HIS A 408 -8.05 -16.71 30.16
CA HIS A 408 -8.42 -15.29 30.15
C HIS A 408 -8.16 -14.65 28.78
N LEU A 409 -7.01 -14.95 28.16
CA LEU A 409 -6.64 -14.47 26.82
C LEU A 409 -7.56 -15.02 25.72
N ASP A 410 -7.90 -16.31 25.75
CA ASP A 410 -8.91 -16.91 24.87
C ASP A 410 -10.26 -16.16 24.98
N GLY A 411 -10.59 -15.71 26.19
CA GLY A 411 -11.75 -14.86 26.46
C GLY A 411 -11.61 -13.42 25.94
N LEU A 412 -10.39 -12.89 25.77
CA LEU A 412 -10.15 -11.57 25.17
C LEU A 412 -10.24 -11.64 23.64
N ILE A 413 -9.65 -12.68 23.04
CA ILE A 413 -9.67 -12.92 21.59
C ILE A 413 -11.12 -13.04 21.09
N LYS A 414 -11.98 -13.75 21.84
CA LYS A 414 -13.42 -13.89 21.55
C LYS A 414 -14.27 -12.62 21.67
N LEU A 415 -13.67 -11.47 22.04
CA LEU A 415 -14.33 -10.17 22.01
C LEU A 415 -14.03 -9.39 20.73
N ILE A 416 -13.06 -9.86 19.95
CA ILE A 416 -12.64 -9.28 18.68
C ILE A 416 -13.24 -10.18 17.61
N LYS A 417 -14.49 -9.89 17.24
CA LYS A 417 -15.28 -10.70 16.31
C LYS A 417 -14.53 -10.96 15.00
N SER A 418 -13.82 -9.95 14.48
CA SER A 418 -12.98 -10.05 13.29
C SER A 418 -11.87 -11.11 13.37
N LEU A 419 -11.32 -11.39 14.57
CA LEU A 419 -10.41 -12.52 14.79
C LEU A 419 -11.18 -13.85 14.84
N GLU A 420 -12.30 -13.89 15.57
CA GLU A 420 -13.13 -15.10 15.68
C GLU A 420 -13.68 -15.57 14.32
N ASP A 421 -14.12 -14.63 13.47
CA ASP A 421 -14.59 -14.91 12.10
C ASP A 421 -13.47 -15.55 11.25
N ARG A 422 -12.21 -15.17 11.50
CA ARG A 422 -11.01 -15.69 10.81
C ARG A 422 -10.50 -17.01 11.41
N GLY A 423 -11.27 -17.67 12.26
CA GLY A 423 -10.90 -18.93 12.92
C GLY A 423 -9.92 -18.76 14.09
N VAL A 424 -9.52 -17.53 14.42
CA VAL A 424 -8.68 -17.21 15.58
C VAL A 424 -9.56 -17.26 16.83
N THR A 425 -9.71 -18.46 17.37
CA THR A 425 -10.68 -18.78 18.44
C THR A 425 -10.04 -18.97 19.83
N ASP A 426 -8.71 -18.89 19.91
CA ASP A 426 -7.94 -18.95 21.15
C ASP A 426 -6.64 -18.12 21.05
N PHE A 427 -5.89 -18.05 22.15
CA PHE A 427 -4.68 -17.24 22.19
C PHE A 427 -3.49 -17.83 21.40
N GLU A 428 -3.46 -19.15 21.16
CA GLU A 428 -2.39 -19.80 20.39
C GLU A 428 -2.57 -19.55 18.90
N SER A 429 -3.80 -19.68 18.38
CA SER A 429 -4.16 -19.27 17.01
C SER A 429 -3.95 -17.77 16.78
N PHE A 430 -4.16 -16.92 17.79
CA PHE A 430 -3.86 -15.49 17.68
C PHE A 430 -2.36 -15.20 17.54
N LEU A 431 -1.51 -15.87 18.34
CA LEU A 431 -0.07 -15.72 18.18
C LEU A 431 0.42 -16.26 16.85
N ALA A 432 -0.11 -17.39 16.37
CA ALA A 432 0.25 -17.95 15.06
C ALA A 432 -0.06 -16.96 13.92
N VAL A 433 -1.29 -16.42 13.86
CA VAL A 433 -1.65 -15.42 12.83
C VAL A 433 -0.81 -14.15 12.92
N ALA A 434 -0.53 -13.67 14.14
CA ALA A 434 0.32 -12.50 14.32
C ALA A 434 1.81 -12.77 13.96
N GLU A 435 2.29 -14.00 14.14
CA GLU A 435 3.63 -14.45 13.73
C GLU A 435 3.71 -14.55 12.21
N ASP A 436 2.72 -15.17 11.55
CA ASP A 436 2.61 -15.29 10.10
C ASP A 436 2.58 -13.90 9.43
N ILE A 437 1.74 -12.97 9.91
CA ILE A 437 1.66 -11.59 9.39
C ILE A 437 3.02 -10.89 9.48
N VAL A 438 3.70 -10.97 10.63
CA VAL A 438 5.04 -10.38 10.75
C VAL A 438 6.02 -11.08 9.82
N ASN A 439 5.97 -12.41 9.71
CA ASN A 439 6.95 -13.19 8.94
C ASN A 439 6.74 -13.15 7.42
N ASP A 440 5.55 -12.87 6.92
CA ASP A 440 5.29 -12.67 5.48
C ASP A 440 5.79 -11.31 4.96
N ASN A 441 6.05 -10.35 5.86
CA ASN A 441 6.58 -9.04 5.51
C ASN A 441 8.09 -9.06 5.19
N ASP A 442 8.56 -7.98 4.54
CA ASP A 442 9.97 -7.85 4.17
C ASP A 442 10.88 -7.64 5.39
N ASN A 443 12.15 -8.02 5.25
CA ASN A 443 13.11 -8.00 6.36
C ASN A 443 13.39 -6.60 6.92
N ILE A 444 13.12 -5.51 6.18
CA ILE A 444 13.26 -4.13 6.67
C ILE A 444 12.09 -3.79 7.61
N GLN A 445 10.87 -4.16 7.23
CA GLN A 445 9.69 -3.97 8.09
C GLN A 445 9.75 -4.85 9.33
N ILE A 446 10.17 -6.11 9.24
CA ILE A 446 10.36 -6.97 10.42
C ILE A 446 11.45 -6.39 11.34
N TYR A 447 12.58 -5.95 10.79
CA TYR A 447 13.64 -5.31 11.57
C TYR A 447 13.12 -4.05 12.31
N ASN A 448 12.37 -3.18 11.64
CA ASN A 448 11.85 -1.97 12.24
C ASN A 448 10.76 -2.25 13.28
N PHE A 449 9.92 -3.28 13.09
CA PHE A 449 8.97 -3.75 14.09
C PHE A 449 9.69 -4.31 15.34
N LYS A 450 10.66 -5.21 15.18
CA LYS A 450 11.49 -5.72 16.28
C LYS A 450 12.20 -4.59 17.02
N LYS A 451 12.77 -3.64 16.28
CA LYS A 451 13.42 -2.43 16.82
C LYS A 451 12.41 -1.59 17.63
N GLN A 452 11.18 -1.39 17.15
CA GLN A 452 10.16 -0.66 17.90
C GLN A 452 9.80 -1.35 19.22
N LEU A 453 9.65 -2.69 19.23
CA LEU A 453 9.42 -3.45 20.47
C LEU A 453 10.59 -3.29 21.46
N HIS A 454 11.83 -3.37 20.95
CA HIS A 454 13.03 -3.19 21.76
C HIS A 454 13.19 -1.74 22.27
N ASP A 455 12.92 -0.72 21.47
CA ASP A 455 13.09 0.68 21.87
C ASP A 455 12.04 1.12 22.91
N LEU A 456 10.84 0.52 22.87
CA LEU A 456 9.78 0.78 23.85
C LEU A 456 9.94 -0.01 25.15
N TYR A 457 10.31 -1.29 25.07
CA TYR A 457 10.21 -2.22 26.20
C TYR A 457 11.50 -3.01 26.46
N GLY A 458 12.48 -2.93 25.57
CA GLY A 458 13.75 -3.66 25.62
C GLY A 458 13.58 -5.17 25.73
N ASN A 459 14.56 -5.80 26.38
CA ASN A 459 14.61 -7.23 26.66
C ASN A 459 13.47 -7.74 27.55
N SER A 460 12.50 -6.91 27.95
CA SER A 460 11.28 -7.42 28.58
C SER A 460 10.33 -8.02 27.55
N VAL A 461 10.21 -7.47 26.34
CA VAL A 461 9.27 -7.94 25.31
C VAL A 461 9.96 -8.67 24.16
N TYR A 462 11.03 -8.10 23.61
CA TYR A 462 11.80 -8.69 22.51
C TYR A 462 13.17 -9.13 23.00
N SER A 463 13.53 -10.39 22.76
CA SER A 463 14.80 -10.99 23.14
C SER A 463 15.48 -11.63 21.93
N GLY A 464 16.17 -10.80 21.15
CA GLY A 464 16.98 -11.23 20.01
C GLY A 464 18.18 -10.32 19.75
N THR A 465 18.68 -10.35 18.52
CA THR A 465 19.95 -9.76 18.10
C THR A 465 19.82 -8.53 17.19
N LEU A 466 18.61 -8.20 16.73
CA LEU A 466 18.31 -7.13 15.76
C LEU A 466 19.27 -7.13 14.55
N PRO A 467 19.32 -8.21 13.75
CA PRO A 467 20.17 -8.25 12.56
C PRO A 467 19.75 -7.17 11.57
N TYR A 468 20.67 -6.26 11.23
CA TYR A 468 20.39 -5.15 10.32
C TYR A 468 20.28 -5.65 8.87
N PRO A 469 19.14 -5.45 8.18
CA PRO A 469 18.95 -5.90 6.81
C PRO A 469 19.75 -5.03 5.84
N SER A 470 20.88 -5.57 5.37
CA SER A 470 21.75 -4.87 4.41
C SER A 470 21.08 -4.77 3.03
N ALA A 471 20.82 -3.55 2.57
CA ALA A 471 20.43 -3.32 1.18
C ALA A 471 21.60 -3.65 0.23
N ALA A 472 21.33 -4.56 -0.72
CA ALA A 472 22.24 -5.11 -1.73
C ALA A 472 23.45 -5.94 -1.21
N PRO A 473 23.79 -7.07 -1.87
CA PRO A 473 25.02 -7.80 -1.60
C PRO A 473 26.21 -7.00 -2.14
N THR A 474 27.21 -6.73 -1.28
CA THR A 474 28.54 -6.38 -1.78
C THR A 474 29.05 -7.52 -2.67
N PRO A 475 29.60 -7.24 -3.87
CA PRO A 475 30.14 -8.29 -4.71
C PRO A 475 31.28 -8.99 -3.97
N VAL A 476 31.07 -10.26 -3.61
CA VAL A 476 32.09 -11.09 -2.99
C VAL A 476 33.27 -11.15 -3.96
N PRO A 477 34.49 -10.71 -3.57
CA PRO A 477 35.64 -10.80 -4.45
C PRO A 477 35.87 -12.27 -4.78
N THR A 478 35.77 -12.62 -6.07
CA THR A 478 35.98 -13.98 -6.56
C THR A 478 37.33 -14.49 -6.06
N PRO A 479 37.40 -15.64 -5.36
CA PRO A 479 38.67 -16.17 -4.91
C PRO A 479 39.52 -16.52 -6.13
N THR A 480 40.61 -15.78 -6.33
CA THR A 480 41.64 -16.11 -7.31
C THR A 480 42.10 -17.55 -7.10
N PRO A 481 42.14 -18.41 -8.13
CA PRO A 481 42.51 -19.81 -7.95
C PRO A 481 43.98 -19.93 -7.54
N THR A 482 44.21 -20.28 -6.27
CA THR A 482 45.55 -20.52 -5.73
C THR A 482 46.19 -21.73 -6.40
N SER A 483 47.21 -21.49 -7.23
CA SER A 483 47.99 -22.55 -7.86
C SER A 483 48.78 -23.35 -6.82
N THR A 484 48.59 -24.66 -6.79
CA THR A 484 49.32 -25.60 -5.92
C THR A 484 50.83 -25.59 -6.19
N SER A 485 51.61 -25.15 -5.21
CA SER A 485 53.04 -25.42 -5.04
C SER A 485 53.38 -25.14 -3.57
N GLY A 486 54.02 -26.01 -2.79
CA GLY A 486 54.78 -27.19 -3.18
C GLY A 486 56.08 -27.29 -2.39
N GLY A 487 55.98 -27.39 -1.05
CA GLY A 487 57.04 -27.82 -0.10
C GLY A 487 58.44 -27.19 -0.17
N GLY A 488 58.91 -26.55 0.92
CA GLY A 488 60.29 -26.06 0.99
C GLY A 488 60.76 -25.56 2.36
N SER A 489 61.40 -26.45 3.11
CA SER A 489 62.03 -26.22 4.42
C SER A 489 63.04 -25.05 4.50
N GLY A 490 63.00 -24.31 5.62
CA GLY A 490 64.20 -23.91 6.37
C GLY A 490 64.79 -22.51 6.13
N GLY A 491 65.20 -21.85 7.23
CA GLY A 491 66.03 -20.64 7.19
C GLY A 491 65.81 -19.70 8.38
N SER A 492 66.81 -19.57 9.25
CA SER A 492 66.79 -18.67 10.41
C SER A 492 67.65 -17.42 10.17
N GLY A 493 67.22 -16.28 10.73
CA GLY A 493 68.11 -15.17 11.13
C GLY A 493 68.23 -13.99 10.15
N GLY A 494 68.27 -12.78 10.71
CA GLY A 494 68.58 -11.55 9.97
C GLY A 494 68.05 -10.29 10.66
N SER A 495 68.92 -9.55 11.35
CA SER A 495 68.59 -8.28 12.02
C SER A 495 69.23 -7.09 11.30
N GLY A 496 68.51 -5.96 11.27
CA GLY A 496 69.09 -4.61 11.21
C GLY A 496 69.15 -3.93 9.83
N GLY A 497 68.98 -2.60 9.81
CA GLY A 497 69.40 -1.76 8.67
C GLY A 497 68.51 -0.55 8.36
N SER A 498 68.69 0.55 9.11
CA SER A 498 68.14 1.88 8.80
C SER A 498 68.55 2.43 7.42
N GLY A 499 67.68 3.24 6.79
CA GLY A 499 68.03 4.06 5.61
C GLY A 499 66.87 4.92 5.11
N GLY A 500 66.86 6.21 5.44
CA GLY A 500 65.84 7.16 4.97
C GLY A 500 66.24 7.88 3.67
N GLY A 501 65.26 8.28 2.87
CA GLY A 501 65.41 9.08 1.65
C GLY A 501 64.08 9.67 1.21
N SER A 502 64.08 10.90 0.68
CA SER A 502 62.88 11.72 0.51
C SER A 502 62.46 11.94 -0.95
N ALA A 503 61.18 12.31 -1.11
CA ALA A 503 60.63 13.22 -2.12
C ALA A 503 59.98 12.71 -3.43
N SER A 504 58.86 13.39 -3.74
CA SER A 504 58.23 13.68 -5.05
C SER A 504 57.40 12.60 -5.78
N THR A 505 56.08 12.85 -5.81
CA THR A 505 55.13 12.38 -6.81
C THR A 505 55.22 13.17 -8.12
N PRO A 506 54.90 12.54 -9.26
CA PRO A 506 54.33 13.25 -10.42
C PRO A 506 53.14 12.53 -11.09
N THR A 507 52.12 13.30 -11.46
CA THR A 507 51.02 12.94 -12.39
C THR A 507 51.51 12.99 -13.85
N PRO A 508 50.94 12.19 -14.78
CA PRO A 508 50.62 12.69 -16.14
C PRO A 508 49.27 12.09 -16.70
N PRO A 509 48.80 12.33 -17.96
CA PRO A 509 47.50 13.00 -18.18
C PRO A 509 46.56 12.27 -19.23
N PRO A 510 45.96 12.89 -20.28
CA PRO A 510 44.52 13.19 -20.33
C PRO A 510 43.69 12.59 -21.50
N THR A 511 42.36 12.76 -21.40
CA THR A 511 41.21 12.86 -22.35
C THR A 511 41.39 12.54 -23.86
N PRO A 512 40.36 11.95 -24.51
CA PRO A 512 39.50 12.79 -25.38
C PRO A 512 37.97 12.51 -25.35
N THR A 513 37.18 13.54 -25.65
CA THR A 513 35.72 13.54 -25.95
C THR A 513 35.51 13.59 -27.49
N PRO A 514 34.38 13.12 -28.08
CA PRO A 514 33.11 13.88 -28.28
C PRO A 514 31.87 12.97 -27.99
N THR A 515 30.58 13.24 -28.30
CA THR A 515 29.84 14.23 -29.13
C THR A 515 28.44 14.51 -28.50
N SER A 516 27.70 15.52 -28.97
CA SER A 516 26.35 15.91 -28.50
C SER A 516 25.15 15.18 -29.17
N GLU A 517 24.07 15.06 -28.38
CA GLU A 517 22.61 15.25 -28.66
C GLU A 517 21.94 14.86 -29.99
N VAL A 518 20.81 14.13 -29.89
CA VAL A 518 19.42 14.59 -30.24
C VAL A 518 18.43 13.89 -29.27
N VAL A 519 17.33 14.54 -28.87
CA VAL A 519 16.32 14.06 -27.89
C VAL A 519 14.90 14.23 -28.43
N GLU A 520 14.01 13.26 -28.17
CA GLU A 520 12.55 13.43 -28.02
C GLU A 520 12.01 12.40 -26.98
N PRO A 521 10.82 12.61 -26.36
CA PRO A 521 10.71 12.49 -24.91
C PRO A 521 10.25 11.14 -24.34
N SER A 522 10.71 10.87 -23.12
CA SER A 522 10.29 9.77 -22.23
C SER A 522 9.37 10.31 -21.12
N PRO A 523 8.48 9.51 -20.50
CA PRO A 523 7.62 9.98 -19.41
C PRO A 523 8.44 10.43 -18.20
N SER A 524 8.01 11.51 -17.56
CA SER A 524 8.76 12.21 -16.51
C SER A 524 9.07 11.34 -15.28
N GLU A 525 10.33 10.91 -15.13
CA GLU A 525 10.89 10.72 -13.79
C GLU A 525 10.92 12.09 -13.08
N VAL A 526 10.37 12.16 -11.88
CA VAL A 526 10.56 13.33 -11.01
C VAL A 526 12.01 13.32 -10.54
N PRO A 527 12.81 14.37 -10.83
CA PRO A 527 14.23 14.37 -10.46
C PRO A 527 14.39 14.31 -8.93
N ALA A 528 15.27 13.43 -8.45
CA ALA A 528 15.65 13.37 -7.05
C ALA A 528 16.16 14.75 -6.58
N ALA A 529 15.60 15.28 -5.50
CA ALA A 529 16.00 16.59 -5.01
C ALA A 529 17.45 16.55 -4.47
N PRO A 530 18.22 17.64 -4.57
CA PRO A 530 19.64 17.65 -4.23
C PRO A 530 19.94 17.71 -2.73
N PHE A 531 18.97 17.38 -1.85
CA PHE A 531 19.09 17.55 -0.40
C PHE A 531 19.45 16.24 0.31
N ASN A 532 20.37 16.33 1.27
CA ASN A 532 20.94 15.17 1.96
C ASN A 532 20.11 14.63 3.14
N ASP A 533 19.05 15.34 3.53
CA ASP A 533 18.26 15.11 4.75
C ASP A 533 16.77 14.86 4.49
N ILE A 534 16.40 14.52 3.25
CA ILE A 534 15.01 14.24 2.85
C ILE A 534 14.73 12.79 2.47
N ALA A 535 15.75 11.96 2.26
CA ALA A 535 15.56 10.58 1.80
C ALA A 535 14.79 9.75 2.85
N GLY A 536 13.60 9.25 2.48
CA GLY A 536 12.68 8.55 3.38
C GLY A 536 11.91 9.46 4.34
N HIS A 537 12.00 10.79 4.18
CA HIS A 537 11.16 11.74 4.93
C HIS A 537 9.78 11.84 4.27
N TRP A 538 8.71 11.88 5.05
CA TRP A 538 7.33 11.91 4.53
C TRP A 538 7.06 13.08 3.56
N ALA A 539 7.82 14.18 3.67
CA ALA A 539 7.69 15.34 2.80
C ALA A 539 8.65 15.35 1.59
N GLU A 540 9.43 14.30 1.36
CA GLU A 540 10.47 14.21 0.31
C GLU A 540 9.94 14.65 -1.08
N GLN A 541 8.81 14.10 -1.51
CA GLN A 541 8.22 14.41 -2.82
C GLN A 541 7.74 15.86 -2.92
N PHE A 542 7.20 16.44 -1.85
CA PHE A 542 6.78 17.84 -1.84
C PHE A 542 7.98 18.79 -1.88
N ILE A 543 9.05 18.45 -1.15
CA ILE A 543 10.31 19.19 -1.19
C ILE A 543 10.94 19.13 -2.58
N ALA A 544 10.97 17.95 -3.20
CA ALA A 544 11.47 17.77 -4.57
C ALA A 544 10.69 18.63 -5.59
N LYS A 545 9.36 18.65 -5.49
CA LYS A 545 8.48 19.47 -6.35
C LYS A 545 8.73 20.98 -6.19
N LEU A 546 9.03 21.47 -4.98
CA LEU A 546 9.39 22.88 -4.77
C LEU A 546 10.83 23.21 -5.19
N ALA A 547 11.76 22.26 -5.05
CA ALA A 547 13.13 22.41 -5.51
C ALA A 547 13.21 22.49 -7.04
N ALA A 548 12.51 21.60 -7.75
CA ALA A 548 12.40 21.60 -9.21
C ALA A 548 11.78 22.90 -9.76
N ARG A 549 10.89 23.54 -8.98
CA ARG A 549 10.28 24.85 -9.28
C ARG A 549 11.13 26.06 -8.82
N ASN A 550 12.36 25.86 -8.32
CA ASN A 550 13.25 26.90 -7.76
C ASN A 550 12.66 27.71 -6.58
N ILE A 551 11.60 27.20 -5.95
CA ILE A 551 10.95 27.82 -4.79
C ILE A 551 11.84 27.62 -3.55
N VAL A 552 12.36 26.41 -3.36
CA VAL A 552 13.23 26.02 -2.22
C VAL A 552 14.62 25.67 -2.73
N SER A 553 15.66 26.23 -2.09
CA SER A 553 17.07 26.02 -2.47
C SER A 553 17.93 25.37 -1.37
N GLY A 554 17.33 25.03 -0.22
CA GLY A 554 18.04 24.47 0.94
C GLY A 554 19.02 25.44 1.62
N TYR A 555 19.89 24.88 2.46
CA TYR A 555 20.97 25.56 3.15
C TYR A 555 22.33 25.24 2.48
N PRO A 556 23.38 26.05 2.70
CA PRO A 556 24.71 25.82 2.09
C PRO A 556 25.41 24.51 2.48
N ASP A 557 24.89 23.79 3.49
CA ASP A 557 25.36 22.48 3.95
C ASP A 557 24.70 21.31 3.17
N GLY A 558 23.86 21.60 2.17
CA GLY A 558 23.17 20.61 1.35
C GLY A 558 21.89 20.05 1.99
N SER A 559 21.45 20.59 3.12
CA SER A 559 20.22 20.17 3.81
C SER A 559 19.04 21.11 3.55
N VAL A 560 17.82 20.69 3.83
CA VAL A 560 16.61 21.54 3.80
C VAL A 560 15.97 21.72 5.18
N LYS A 561 16.34 20.87 6.15
CA LYS A 561 15.91 20.80 7.56
C LYS A 561 14.40 20.65 7.68
N PRO A 562 13.79 19.56 7.15
CA PRO A 562 12.35 19.45 6.98
C PRO A 562 11.57 19.56 8.30
N ASP A 563 12.10 19.03 9.40
CA ASP A 563 11.44 19.07 10.71
C ASP A 563 11.75 20.32 11.55
N ALA A 564 12.58 21.24 11.06
CA ALA A 564 12.79 22.52 11.75
C ALA A 564 11.55 23.41 11.63
N GLU A 565 11.24 24.18 12.69
CA GLU A 565 10.20 25.21 12.64
C GLU A 565 10.59 26.31 11.63
N ILE A 566 9.63 26.78 10.83
CA ILE A 566 9.88 27.79 9.80
C ILE A 566 9.62 29.22 10.31
N THR A 567 10.56 30.13 10.06
CA THR A 567 10.39 31.55 10.39
C THR A 567 9.40 32.24 9.44
N ARG A 568 8.77 33.32 9.91
CA ARG A 568 7.84 34.13 9.10
C ARG A 568 8.52 34.77 7.88
N ALA A 569 9.80 35.13 7.98
CA ALA A 569 10.60 35.58 6.84
C ALA A 569 10.85 34.48 5.80
N GLU A 570 11.17 33.25 6.22
CA GLU A 570 11.34 32.12 5.30
C GLU A 570 10.01 31.75 4.62
N MET A 571 8.92 31.68 5.38
CA MET A 571 7.58 31.41 4.84
C MET A 571 7.19 32.46 3.78
N ALA A 572 7.39 33.75 4.09
CA ALA A 572 7.11 34.83 3.16
C ALA A 572 7.83 34.65 1.80
N VAL A 573 9.12 34.29 1.81
CA VAL A 573 9.87 34.08 0.56
C VAL A 573 9.33 32.89 -0.24
N ILE A 574 9.12 31.73 0.39
CA ILE A 574 8.64 30.55 -0.34
C ILE A 574 7.20 30.72 -0.84
N THR A 575 6.33 31.42 -0.09
CA THR A 575 4.97 31.75 -0.53
C THR A 575 4.97 32.71 -1.72
N VAL A 576 5.76 33.79 -1.67
CA VAL A 576 5.81 34.79 -2.75
C VAL A 576 6.40 34.18 -4.03
N LYS A 577 7.42 33.34 -3.91
CA LYS A 577 7.91 32.53 -5.03
C LYS A 577 6.87 31.55 -5.58
N ALA A 578 6.11 30.88 -4.70
CA ALA A 578 5.04 29.96 -5.12
C ALA A 578 3.86 30.69 -5.80
N ALA A 579 3.68 31.99 -5.53
CA ALA A 579 2.75 32.86 -6.25
C ALA A 579 3.30 33.34 -7.62
N GLY A 580 4.53 32.97 -8.00
CA GLY A 580 5.18 33.42 -9.24
C GLY A 580 5.66 34.88 -9.20
N LEU A 581 5.88 35.45 -8.01
CA LEU A 581 6.28 36.84 -7.84
C LEU A 581 7.79 36.98 -7.60
N GLU A 582 8.40 37.91 -8.33
CA GLU A 582 9.81 38.29 -8.19
C GLU A 582 10.03 39.33 -7.07
N PRO A 583 11.24 39.42 -6.48
CA PRO A 583 11.51 40.36 -5.39
C PRO A 583 11.63 41.80 -5.91
N VAL A 584 11.03 42.75 -5.20
CA VAL A 584 11.14 44.18 -5.53
C VAL A 584 12.54 44.71 -5.17
N GLU A 585 13.23 45.30 -6.15
CA GLU A 585 14.57 45.90 -5.94
C GLU A 585 14.55 47.11 -4.98
N ASN A 586 13.54 47.97 -5.10
CA ASN A 586 13.41 49.21 -4.35
C ASN A 586 12.51 49.03 -3.11
N VAL A 587 13.02 48.31 -2.11
CA VAL A 587 12.29 48.02 -0.87
C VAL A 587 11.96 49.30 -0.09
N SER A 588 10.68 49.48 0.27
CA SER A 588 10.19 50.60 1.08
C SER A 588 9.09 50.12 2.06
N LEU A 589 9.37 49.03 2.77
CA LEU A 589 8.49 48.48 3.80
C LEU A 589 8.17 49.51 4.89
N LYS A 590 6.95 49.46 5.41
CA LYS A 590 6.41 50.41 6.40
C LYS A 590 6.26 49.83 7.81
N PHE A 591 6.80 48.65 8.05
CA PHE A 591 6.77 47.99 9.35
C PHE A 591 7.75 48.66 10.33
N ASP A 592 7.37 48.72 11.60
CA ASP A 592 8.18 49.33 12.67
C ASP A 592 9.47 48.55 12.96
N ASP A 593 9.52 47.28 12.56
CA ASP A 593 10.68 46.36 12.64
C ASP A 593 11.26 46.01 11.25
N ALA A 594 11.04 46.86 10.24
CA ALA A 594 11.54 46.64 8.88
C ALA A 594 13.08 46.51 8.80
N ASP A 595 13.82 47.07 9.77
CA ASP A 595 15.28 46.92 9.90
C ASP A 595 15.72 45.53 10.37
N GLN A 596 14.82 44.75 10.96
CA GLN A 596 15.06 43.35 11.38
C GLN A 596 14.84 42.36 10.24
N ILE A 597 14.27 42.79 9.11
CA ILE A 597 13.98 41.91 7.97
C ILE A 597 15.28 41.63 7.21
N PRO A 598 15.71 40.36 7.08
CA PRO A 598 16.95 40.05 6.37
C PRO A 598 16.92 40.53 4.91
N ALA A 599 18.05 41.01 4.41
CA ALA A 599 18.16 41.56 3.05
C ALA A 599 17.72 40.55 1.96
N TRP A 600 17.91 39.25 2.17
CA TRP A 600 17.45 38.19 1.25
C TRP A 600 15.92 38.00 1.21
N ALA A 601 15.21 38.43 2.26
CA ALA A 601 13.75 38.36 2.36
C ALA A 601 13.08 39.67 1.95
N ALA A 602 13.74 40.82 2.17
CA ALA A 602 13.14 42.15 2.10
C ALA A 602 12.41 42.45 0.77
N GLY A 603 13.00 42.09 -0.38
CA GLY A 603 12.38 42.27 -1.70
C GLY A 603 11.13 41.41 -1.93
N TYR A 604 11.13 40.17 -1.43
CA TYR A 604 9.97 39.28 -1.49
C TYR A 604 8.87 39.72 -0.50
N VAL A 605 9.24 40.19 0.70
CA VAL A 605 8.27 40.74 1.66
C VAL A 605 7.59 41.98 1.07
N GLN A 606 8.33 42.85 0.37
CA GLN A 606 7.75 43.99 -0.36
C GLN A 606 6.77 43.52 -1.45
N ALA A 607 7.16 42.57 -2.31
CA ALA A 607 6.29 42.02 -3.35
C ALA A 607 5.00 41.40 -2.77
N GLY A 608 5.12 40.62 -1.70
CA GLY A 608 3.97 40.00 -1.03
C GLY A 608 3.04 41.00 -0.33
N VAL A 609 3.56 42.13 0.15
CA VAL A 609 2.74 43.23 0.70
C VAL A 609 2.00 43.95 -0.43
N GLU A 610 2.66 44.25 -1.55
CA GLU A 610 2.05 44.90 -2.72
C GLU A 610 0.97 44.01 -3.36
N ALA A 611 1.15 42.69 -3.37
CA ALA A 611 0.17 41.71 -3.82
C ALA A 611 -0.93 41.39 -2.78
N GLY A 612 -0.92 42.00 -1.59
CA GLY A 612 -1.91 41.75 -0.52
C GLY A 612 -1.82 40.38 0.17
N ILE A 613 -0.83 39.55 -0.20
CA ILE A 613 -0.54 38.24 0.37
C ILE A 613 -0.07 38.39 1.83
N ILE A 614 0.88 39.29 2.06
CA ILE A 614 1.52 39.54 3.35
C ILE A 614 0.89 40.76 4.03
N ALA A 615 0.57 40.60 5.31
CA ALA A 615 0.19 41.70 6.20
C ALA A 615 1.08 41.70 7.47
N GLY A 616 1.22 42.87 8.08
CA GLY A 616 1.80 43.02 9.41
C GLY A 616 0.80 42.68 10.53
N TYR A 617 1.28 42.77 11.76
CA TYR A 617 0.45 42.70 12.98
C TYR A 617 -0.20 44.05 13.30
N GLU A 618 -1.14 44.04 14.25
CA GLU A 618 -1.86 45.25 14.71
C GLU A 618 -0.93 46.34 15.28
N ASP A 619 0.27 45.97 15.75
CA ASP A 619 1.32 46.87 16.23
C ASP A 619 2.27 47.36 15.11
N ASN A 620 1.87 47.22 13.84
CA ASN A 620 2.65 47.58 12.66
C ASN A 620 3.99 46.82 12.51
N THR A 621 4.17 45.66 13.15
CA THR A 621 5.37 44.82 12.98
C THR A 621 5.19 43.68 11.97
N PHE A 622 6.28 43.16 11.42
CA PHE A 622 6.32 41.96 10.58
C PHE A 622 6.80 40.71 11.34
N ARG A 623 7.69 40.88 12.32
CA ARG A 623 8.28 39.84 13.20
C ARG A 623 9.06 38.75 12.43
N PRO A 624 10.09 39.12 11.65
CA PRO A 624 10.72 38.25 10.63
C PRO A 624 11.30 36.95 11.18
N SER A 625 11.99 37.00 12.33
CA SER A 625 12.64 35.84 12.94
C SER A 625 11.73 34.99 13.82
N ARG A 626 10.44 35.34 13.95
CA ARG A 626 9.48 34.54 14.73
C ARG A 626 8.99 33.36 13.89
N ASN A 627 8.86 32.20 14.51
CA ASN A 627 8.22 31.06 13.87
C ASN A 627 6.74 31.34 13.61
N ILE A 628 6.27 30.89 12.44
CA ILE A 628 4.91 31.16 11.96
C ILE A 628 3.93 30.13 12.53
N THR A 629 2.72 30.58 12.87
CA THR A 629 1.68 29.66 13.36
C THR A 629 0.94 28.99 12.21
N ARG A 630 0.23 27.89 12.50
CA ARG A 630 -0.52 27.12 11.49
C ARG A 630 -1.64 27.93 10.83
N GLU A 631 -2.36 28.78 11.58
CA GLU A 631 -3.38 29.67 11.00
C GLU A 631 -2.76 30.74 10.07
N GLU A 632 -1.58 31.27 10.42
CA GLU A 632 -0.86 32.27 9.61
C GLU A 632 -0.29 31.68 8.32
N MET A 633 0.28 30.48 8.39
CA MET A 633 0.76 29.72 7.23
C MET A 633 -0.36 29.51 6.21
N VAL A 634 -1.55 29.11 6.68
CA VAL A 634 -2.72 28.89 5.83
C VAL A 634 -3.20 30.18 5.17
N VAL A 635 -3.28 31.29 5.91
CA VAL A 635 -3.67 32.59 5.36
C VAL A 635 -2.71 33.06 4.27
N LEU A 636 -1.40 32.87 4.45
CA LEU A 636 -0.41 33.19 3.41
C LEU A 636 -0.59 32.31 2.17
N ALA A 637 -0.78 31.00 2.33
CA ALA A 637 -0.96 30.07 1.21
C ALA A 637 -2.24 30.36 0.41
N ILE A 638 -3.39 30.50 1.06
CA ILE A 638 -4.68 30.73 0.39
C ILE A 638 -4.68 32.04 -0.39
N LYS A 639 -4.11 33.11 0.19
CA LYS A 639 -3.93 34.40 -0.50
C LYS A 639 -2.99 34.33 -1.69
N ALA A 640 -1.89 33.57 -1.59
CA ALA A 640 -0.91 33.43 -2.67
C ALA A 640 -1.48 32.74 -3.91
N TYR A 641 -2.37 31.77 -3.72
CA TYR A 641 -3.05 31.11 -4.84
C TYR A 641 -4.28 31.88 -5.34
N GLY A 642 -4.83 32.79 -4.54
CA GLY A 642 -5.91 33.69 -4.93
C GLY A 642 -7.31 33.08 -4.78
N TYR A 643 -7.48 32.08 -3.91
CA TYR A 643 -8.79 31.48 -3.66
C TYR A 643 -9.72 32.42 -2.91
N GLU A 644 -10.96 32.53 -3.39
CA GLU A 644 -12.03 33.20 -2.66
C GLU A 644 -12.42 32.42 -1.40
N VAL A 645 -12.84 33.14 -0.36
CA VAL A 645 -13.20 32.58 0.95
C VAL A 645 -14.65 32.93 1.29
N SER A 646 -15.37 32.00 1.93
CA SER A 646 -16.76 32.20 2.32
C SER A 646 -16.92 33.32 3.36
N GLU A 647 -17.96 34.15 3.20
CA GLU A 647 -18.37 35.13 4.23
C GLU A 647 -18.90 34.46 5.51
N ASN A 648 -19.40 33.23 5.42
CA ASN A 648 -19.89 32.43 6.54
C ASN A 648 -19.12 31.09 6.63
N PRO A 649 -17.89 31.10 7.18
CA PRO A 649 -17.06 29.90 7.26
C PRO A 649 -17.46 29.00 8.44
N GLU A 650 -17.92 27.79 8.12
CA GLU A 650 -18.13 26.72 9.11
C GLU A 650 -16.85 25.90 9.33
N LEU A 651 -16.57 25.55 10.58
CA LEU A 651 -15.41 24.77 10.99
C LEU A 651 -15.79 23.82 12.13
N SER A 652 -15.61 22.53 11.92
CA SER A 652 -16.04 21.46 12.84
C SER A 652 -14.98 21.04 13.86
N PHE A 653 -13.93 21.85 14.06
CA PHE A 653 -12.85 21.55 15.01
C PHE A 653 -13.22 21.87 16.46
N VAL A 654 -12.72 21.07 17.40
CA VAL A 654 -12.93 21.24 18.85
C VAL A 654 -12.36 22.57 19.36
N ASP A 655 -11.25 23.01 18.78
CA ASP A 655 -10.56 24.28 19.05
C ASP A 655 -10.88 25.37 18.01
N ALA A 656 -12.00 25.25 17.27
CA ALA A 656 -12.41 26.27 16.28
C ALA A 656 -12.63 27.67 16.88
N SER A 657 -12.78 27.78 18.21
CA SER A 657 -12.82 29.05 18.95
C SER A 657 -11.44 29.67 19.25
N GLU A 658 -10.35 28.92 19.08
CA GLU A 658 -8.97 29.43 19.19
C GLU A 658 -8.45 29.99 17.86
N ILE A 659 -9.12 29.68 16.75
CA ILE A 659 -8.82 30.20 15.40
C ILE A 659 -9.21 31.67 15.37
N GLY A 660 -8.26 32.56 15.04
CA GLY A 660 -8.55 34.00 15.00
C GLY A 660 -9.56 34.34 13.91
N ASP A 661 -10.54 35.21 14.18
CA ASP A 661 -11.60 35.58 13.22
C ASP A 661 -11.03 36.02 11.85
N TRP A 662 -9.93 36.78 11.87
CA TRP A 662 -9.17 37.22 10.69
C TRP A 662 -8.62 36.08 9.81
N SER A 663 -8.45 34.88 10.37
CA SER A 663 -7.93 33.68 9.70
C SER A 663 -9.02 32.65 9.35
N LYS A 664 -10.19 32.73 10.00
CA LYS A 664 -11.20 31.67 10.03
C LYS A 664 -11.71 31.29 8.63
N ALA A 665 -11.97 32.28 7.78
CA ALA A 665 -12.42 32.05 6.41
C ALA A 665 -11.35 31.36 5.53
N PHE A 666 -10.08 31.71 5.72
CA PHE A 666 -8.96 31.08 5.04
C PHE A 666 -8.73 29.64 5.52
N VAL A 667 -8.88 29.39 6.83
CA VAL A 667 -8.78 28.03 7.39
C VAL A 667 -9.92 27.14 6.87
N ALA A 668 -11.16 27.64 6.81
CA ALA A 668 -12.26 26.89 6.20
C ALA A 668 -11.97 26.54 4.73
N LYS A 669 -11.53 27.51 3.92
CA LYS A 669 -11.19 27.25 2.51
C LYS A 669 -10.03 26.26 2.34
N ALA A 670 -9.02 26.30 3.22
CA ALA A 670 -7.90 25.37 3.16
C ALA A 670 -8.24 23.93 3.60
N VAL A 671 -9.28 23.76 4.41
CA VAL A 671 -9.84 22.45 4.77
C VAL A 671 -10.74 21.92 3.65
N GLU A 672 -11.60 22.78 3.09
CA GLU A 672 -12.43 22.50 1.91
C GLU A 672 -11.59 21.98 0.73
N LEU A 673 -10.47 22.65 0.45
CA LEU A 673 -9.53 22.27 -0.63
C LEU A 673 -8.57 21.13 -0.24
N GLY A 674 -8.67 20.55 0.96
CA GLY A 674 -7.80 19.46 1.43
C GLY A 674 -6.31 19.82 1.60
N PHE A 675 -5.95 21.11 1.59
CA PHE A 675 -4.57 21.58 1.77
C PHE A 675 -4.08 21.26 3.18
N VAL A 676 -4.93 21.50 4.17
CA VAL A 676 -4.71 21.14 5.57
C VAL A 676 -5.84 20.25 6.07
N VAL A 677 -5.48 19.27 6.89
CA VAL A 677 -6.42 18.47 7.67
C VAL A 677 -6.25 18.79 9.17
N GLY A 678 -7.29 18.49 9.95
CA GLY A 678 -7.23 18.48 11.40
C GLY A 678 -6.33 17.37 11.93
N TYR A 679 -5.98 17.45 13.20
CA TYR A 679 -5.31 16.37 13.93
C TYR A 679 -6.33 15.28 14.33
N PRO A 680 -5.89 14.04 14.64
CA PRO A 680 -6.79 12.95 15.04
C PRO A 680 -7.65 13.20 16.29
N ASP A 681 -7.33 14.22 17.09
CA ASP A 681 -8.12 14.72 18.22
C ASP A 681 -9.22 15.72 17.80
N ASN A 682 -9.46 15.86 16.50
CA ASN A 682 -10.36 16.83 15.86
C ASN A 682 -10.04 18.30 16.22
N THR A 683 -8.76 18.62 16.42
CA THR A 683 -8.30 20.02 16.58
C THR A 683 -7.55 20.50 15.34
N PHE A 684 -7.50 21.81 15.13
CA PHE A 684 -6.69 22.46 14.10
C PHE A 684 -5.31 22.88 14.62
N LYS A 685 -5.21 23.21 15.91
CA LYS A 685 -4.03 23.76 16.63
C LYS A 685 -3.56 25.07 16.00
N PRO A 686 -4.40 26.12 15.92
CA PRO A 686 -4.14 27.34 15.16
C PRO A 686 -2.85 28.06 15.57
N LYS A 687 -2.51 28.02 16.86
CA LYS A 687 -1.34 28.71 17.43
C LYS A 687 -0.07 27.85 17.46
N LYS A 688 -0.11 26.58 17.02
CA LYS A 688 1.06 25.71 16.91
C LYS A 688 1.99 26.26 15.83
N ASN A 689 3.29 26.34 16.11
CA ASN A 689 4.30 26.57 15.08
C ASN A 689 4.31 25.40 14.09
N VAL A 690 4.64 25.69 12.83
CA VAL A 690 4.71 24.67 11.76
C VAL A 690 6.14 24.36 11.36
N THR A 691 6.39 23.10 11.00
CA THR A 691 7.68 22.70 10.43
C THR A 691 7.78 23.14 8.97
N ARG A 692 9.02 23.17 8.45
CA ARG A 692 9.28 23.45 7.04
C ARG A 692 8.59 22.44 6.12
N ALA A 693 8.59 21.16 6.50
CA ALA A 693 7.85 20.10 5.81
C ALA A 693 6.34 20.34 5.77
N GLU A 694 5.71 20.68 6.90
CA GLU A 694 4.28 21.05 6.94
C GLU A 694 3.97 22.22 5.99
N ALA A 695 4.81 23.25 5.97
CA ALA A 695 4.68 24.39 5.08
C ALA A 695 4.85 24.04 3.59
N PHE A 696 5.85 23.22 3.26
CA PHE A 696 6.13 22.80 1.88
C PHE A 696 4.99 21.97 1.29
N THR A 697 4.42 21.03 2.05
CA THR A 697 3.28 20.22 1.60
C THR A 697 2.05 21.07 1.32
N VAL A 698 1.74 22.06 2.17
CA VAL A 698 0.60 22.96 1.96
C VAL A 698 0.79 23.81 0.69
N LEU A 699 2.01 24.29 0.42
CA LEU A 699 2.29 25.04 -0.80
C LEU A 699 2.19 24.16 -2.05
N VAL A 700 2.71 22.94 -2.05
CA VAL A 700 2.60 22.05 -3.23
C VAL A 700 1.16 21.69 -3.52
N LYS A 701 0.36 21.33 -2.51
CA LYS A 701 -1.07 21.05 -2.70
C LYS A 701 -1.82 22.24 -3.32
N GLY A 702 -1.48 23.48 -2.90
CA GLY A 702 -2.06 24.69 -3.46
C GLY A 702 -1.63 25.00 -4.89
N ILE A 703 -0.38 24.68 -5.27
CA ILE A 703 0.09 24.74 -6.66
C ILE A 703 -0.68 23.72 -7.51
N GLU A 704 -0.73 22.46 -7.08
CA GLU A 704 -1.32 21.35 -7.85
C GLU A 704 -2.84 21.53 -8.05
N ALA A 705 -3.57 21.99 -7.02
CA ALA A 705 -5.00 22.29 -7.15
C ALA A 705 -5.28 23.49 -8.08
N LYS A 706 -4.35 24.46 -8.17
CA LYS A 706 -4.46 25.59 -9.11
C LYS A 706 -4.10 25.19 -10.54
N GLU A 707 -3.08 24.36 -10.71
CA GLU A 707 -2.70 23.75 -12.00
C GLU A 707 -3.85 22.86 -12.54
N ALA A 708 -4.51 22.08 -11.68
CA ALA A 708 -5.66 21.25 -12.06
C ALA A 708 -6.89 22.08 -12.47
N ALA A 709 -7.27 23.09 -11.69
CA ALA A 709 -8.42 23.95 -12.02
C ALA A 709 -8.22 24.70 -13.35
N ALA A 710 -7.00 25.17 -13.63
CA ALA A 710 -6.68 25.79 -14.92
C ALA A 710 -6.73 24.80 -16.09
N ALA A 711 -6.39 23.53 -15.88
CA ALA A 711 -6.51 22.49 -16.90
C ALA A 711 -7.98 22.14 -17.21
N GLU A 712 -8.84 22.08 -16.19
CA GLU A 712 -10.29 21.87 -16.38
C GLU A 712 -10.96 23.02 -17.13
N GLU A 713 -10.57 24.28 -16.87
CA GLU A 713 -11.07 25.46 -17.58
C GLU A 713 -10.70 25.42 -19.08
N VAL A 714 -9.46 25.03 -19.42
CA VAL A 714 -9.01 24.86 -20.81
C VAL A 714 -9.76 23.71 -21.52
N VAL A 715 -9.99 22.58 -20.84
CA VAL A 715 -10.75 21.45 -21.42
C VAL A 715 -12.23 21.82 -21.62
N ALA A 716 -12.81 22.63 -20.72
CA ALA A 716 -14.17 23.15 -20.88
C ALA A 716 -14.28 24.15 -22.05
N GLU A 717 -13.25 24.96 -22.29
CA GLU A 717 -13.20 25.90 -23.43
C GLU A 717 -13.02 25.15 -24.77
N GLU A 718 -12.14 24.14 -24.85
CA GLU A 718 -12.02 23.27 -26.04
C GLU A 718 -13.31 22.45 -26.31
N ALA A 719 -14.00 21.97 -25.26
CA ALA A 719 -15.28 21.28 -25.40
C ALA A 719 -16.40 22.23 -25.91
N ALA A 720 -16.36 23.51 -25.51
CA ALA A 720 -17.30 24.52 -25.98
C ALA A 720 -17.07 24.91 -27.46
N GLU A 721 -15.82 24.91 -27.95
CA GLU A 721 -15.51 25.13 -29.37
C GLU A 721 -15.81 23.92 -30.27
N THR A 722 -15.76 22.69 -29.73
CA THR A 722 -15.95 21.46 -30.54
C THR A 722 -17.40 20.99 -30.66
N GLY A 723 -18.31 21.50 -29.82
CA GLY A 723 -19.77 21.36 -30.02
C GLY A 723 -20.38 20.02 -29.61
N GLU A 724 -19.70 19.24 -28.76
CA GLU A 724 -20.15 17.92 -28.28
C GLU A 724 -20.87 17.98 -26.92
N ALA A 725 -21.84 18.90 -26.78
CA ALA A 725 -22.61 19.11 -25.55
C ALA A 725 -24.13 18.87 -25.77
N ALA A 726 -24.52 17.60 -25.94
CA ALA A 726 -25.93 17.22 -26.12
C ALA A 726 -26.28 15.76 -25.76
N ASP A 727 -25.88 15.24 -24.58
CA ASP A 727 -26.48 13.99 -24.03
C ASP A 727 -26.39 13.82 -22.49
N THR A 728 -26.42 14.91 -21.70
CA THR A 728 -26.27 14.84 -20.22
C THR A 728 -27.27 15.69 -19.43
N ALA A 729 -28.35 16.17 -20.07
CA ALA A 729 -29.32 17.10 -19.47
C ALA A 729 -30.78 16.59 -19.51
N GLU A 730 -31.02 15.30 -19.28
CA GLU A 730 -32.38 14.74 -19.14
C GLU A 730 -32.45 13.60 -18.11
N ALA A 731 -31.97 13.84 -16.87
CA ALA A 731 -32.02 12.86 -15.78
C ALA A 731 -32.20 13.45 -14.37
N THR A 732 -32.74 14.67 -14.23
CA THR A 732 -32.96 15.32 -12.91
C THR A 732 -34.27 16.12 -12.82
N GLU A 733 -35.40 15.57 -13.27
CA GLU A 733 -36.71 16.21 -13.02
C GLU A 733 -37.91 15.24 -12.92
N GLU A 734 -37.76 14.11 -12.20
CA GLU A 734 -38.94 13.31 -11.78
C GLU A 734 -38.70 12.54 -10.47
N THR A 735 -39.00 13.16 -9.32
CA THR A 735 -39.38 12.50 -8.02
C THR A 735 -39.74 13.53 -6.93
N SER A 736 -40.72 14.40 -7.20
CA SER A 736 -41.22 15.37 -6.19
C SER A 736 -42.73 15.57 -6.26
N ALA A 737 -43.50 14.47 -6.23
CA ALA A 737 -44.97 14.52 -6.22
C ALA A 737 -45.65 13.25 -5.67
N GLU A 738 -45.43 12.85 -4.41
CA GLU A 738 -46.44 12.08 -3.69
C GLU A 738 -46.40 12.28 -2.16
N SER A 739 -47.20 13.22 -1.65
CA SER A 739 -47.59 13.27 -0.23
C SER A 739 -48.99 13.88 -0.07
N GLY A 740 -49.91 13.11 0.52
CA GLY A 740 -51.30 13.50 0.80
C GLY A 740 -52.25 13.08 -0.33
N SER A 741 -53.24 12.23 -0.10
CA SER A 741 -54.20 12.30 1.02
C SER A 741 -54.97 10.99 1.20
N GLU A 742 -55.04 10.48 2.43
CA GLU A 742 -56.07 9.49 2.79
C GLU A 742 -56.37 9.52 4.30
N GLU A 743 -57.41 10.26 4.69
CA GLU A 743 -58.16 9.93 5.91
C GLU A 743 -59.61 10.47 5.88
N ALA A 744 -60.48 9.74 6.59
CA ALA A 744 -61.83 10.12 7.02
C ALA A 744 -62.96 10.25 5.97
N SER A 745 -63.68 9.13 5.77
CA SER A 745 -65.10 9.11 6.18
C SER A 745 -65.63 7.67 6.44
N GLN A 746 -65.84 7.30 7.71
CA GLN A 746 -67.17 7.08 8.31
C GLN A 746 -67.10 6.52 9.75
N ASP A 747 -68.02 7.03 10.58
CA ASP A 747 -68.44 6.67 11.95
C ASP A 747 -67.43 6.76 13.13
#